data_AF-A0A8J6LMJ4-F1
#
_entry.id   AF-A0A8J6LMJ4-F1
#
_cell.length_a   1.000
_cell.length_b   1.000
_cell.length_c   1.000
_cell.angle_alpha   90.00
_cell.angle_beta   90.00
_cell.angle_gamma   90.00
#
_symmetry.space_group_name_H-M   'P 1'
#
loop_
_entity.id
_entity.type
_entity.pdbx_description
1 polymer ?
#
loop_
_entity_poly.entity_id
_entity_poly.type
_entity_poly.pdbx_seq_one_letter_code
_entity_poly.pdbx_strand_id
1 'polypeptide(L)'
;MGIKIGILNPDGLELCTQKAFAALRDAFAQQNIKIQPCLYTEQLPQADLFIGSYEKSPIIRDLVAKEEIPLPLNQEAIMIQELTVNNHTALWACAYDTRGLLYVLYELAARINAQSVPALYQPVCERPTFKHRSILHLLPAADLKKGLTFSPACWRSYFEMLIKNRFNSFTLALASPSPAPVFPYFFTIPEHPEVNPRHISDEVRATNIEALKALGELAVEAGLAFQVGFWNFYSGHSPLPFQGLGLDEEKVGSYYYLALKQLLFNCPEISGLEFRFQSAPLTPEFCRQTIVQAVQDHGNKISLAFYANQITADTLELLVTTGIDCALVNEGWGSKLGLPYLKDHGENDPFPAGGAGRISRVYQMPIPSQLPWGDPDYLYQLLPALIDADYDGLQLTAPTTAGEESTPFGEKLETPTHWEYERYWYQLHLCGRLAYYPQTNGAVLIRDFHRRFGEKGNDLAALYHLTGKVLPLYNTFHATTAWEPALDTGGLLPFYLRRPTADPALFADCREYVHAVLNRTELTKVAPPAVAAELGRLGTEIIEKVRALQEVSLSTENRFVTEWEQTLLWAELLGRFALYHSAKTKAAIELAFFSATKDFSCLEKALAFLKEARFSWEKLPFTVRPPEQRLLLLEDEKRIETLLAEYRTRGVFLIGFDFGGLPTTVPSQEINRSVFPDYYVEEGFTFVDPRTSYDPERGYGWLNPTGLQATPAPAVRLGEHDLKLSMDAETNQPFPYGDLLCNKLVWSQTPATFQVDLSPGSYQVHLTFYDRSPHPRRHGPMQITINDQVIATDLVIAPGQRVDLRETVEVTGGKITFTFSSRPNFNWFVSALTIHPVSPLITHTPITAWERGKPLAIRATVTGVNPIGQVILNYQTENERGYHMVMMTPVTTDQFVATIPAVYLEQGELINYYITAMDSGGKTGSLGSFDYPLTVNIRNTGDYTPTIFHFPPGPEEKTLKCTVRPAREVEKVILYYKNADKKINQVTLEQENAEDQYGIAFSRLEQLPDHGTSYRFVVKFKNGEFALFPNPLMAVPYFQLKAGAD
;
A
#
# COMPACT_ATOMS: atom_id res chain seq x y z
N MET A 1 -42.44 37.08 8.81
CA MET A 1 -41.63 37.90 7.88
C MET A 1 -41.09 36.96 6.81
N GLY A 2 -41.14 37.34 5.54
CA GLY A 2 -40.60 36.53 4.44
C GLY A 2 -39.33 37.16 3.89
N ILE A 3 -38.42 36.36 3.34
CA ILE A 3 -37.17 36.81 2.70
C ILE A 3 -37.45 37.08 1.23
N LYS A 4 -37.06 38.26 0.74
CA LYS A 4 -37.11 38.62 -0.68
C LYS A 4 -35.80 38.25 -1.36
N ILE A 5 -35.87 37.45 -2.42
CA ILE A 5 -34.69 37.07 -3.21
C ILE A 5 -34.75 37.73 -4.59
N GLY A 6 -33.74 38.53 -4.93
CA GLY A 6 -33.56 39.13 -6.25
C GLY A 6 -32.70 38.25 -7.15
N ILE A 7 -33.25 37.79 -8.27
CA ILE A 7 -32.52 37.00 -9.28
C ILE A 7 -32.00 37.95 -10.36
N LEU A 8 -30.67 38.07 -10.48
CA LEU A 8 -30.01 39.08 -11.31
C LEU A 8 -29.63 38.58 -12.71
N ASN A 9 -29.86 37.31 -13.03
CA ASN A 9 -29.66 36.79 -14.39
C ASN A 9 -30.86 37.17 -15.26
N PRO A 10 -30.67 37.87 -16.41
CA PRO A 10 -31.75 38.44 -17.21
C PRO A 10 -32.65 37.39 -17.88
N ASP A 11 -32.10 36.22 -18.22
CA ASP A 11 -32.86 35.09 -18.79
C ASP A 11 -33.33 34.08 -17.71
N GLY A 12 -32.90 34.29 -16.46
CA GLY A 12 -33.27 33.47 -15.31
C GLY A 12 -32.22 32.48 -14.89
N LEU A 13 -32.65 31.56 -14.02
CA LEU A 13 -31.86 30.40 -13.64
C LEU A 13 -32.04 29.31 -14.68
N GLU A 14 -30.94 28.66 -15.08
CA GLU A 14 -30.98 27.47 -15.92
C GLU A 14 -31.54 26.26 -15.16
N LEU A 15 -31.90 25.19 -15.86
CA LEU A 15 -32.55 24.02 -15.27
C LEU A 15 -31.81 23.46 -14.04
N CYS A 16 -30.49 23.32 -14.14
CA CYS A 16 -29.67 22.85 -13.01
C CYS A 16 -29.73 23.81 -11.82
N THR A 17 -29.66 25.13 -12.05
CA THR A 17 -29.69 26.16 -10.99
C THR A 17 -31.08 26.34 -10.39
N GLN A 18 -32.15 26.07 -11.15
CA GLN A 18 -33.52 26.02 -10.63
C GLN A 18 -33.68 24.91 -9.58
N LYS A 19 -33.06 23.73 -9.78
CA LYS A 19 -33.08 22.64 -8.79
C LYS A 19 -32.34 23.01 -7.52
N ALA A 20 -31.15 23.59 -7.63
CA ALA A 20 -30.39 24.08 -6.48
C ALA A 20 -31.16 25.17 -5.72
N PHE A 21 -31.85 26.07 -6.45
CA PHE A 21 -32.72 27.08 -5.85
C PHE A 21 -33.94 26.47 -5.14
N ALA A 22 -34.53 25.41 -5.69
CA ALA A 22 -35.59 24.67 -5.01
C ALA A 22 -35.11 24.06 -3.69
N ALA A 23 -33.90 23.48 -3.65
CA ALA A 23 -33.31 22.96 -2.41
C ALA A 23 -33.09 24.06 -1.37
N LEU A 24 -32.66 25.26 -1.79
CA LEU A 24 -32.57 26.43 -0.91
C LEU A 24 -33.94 26.83 -0.37
N ARG A 25 -34.98 26.84 -1.22
CA ARG A 25 -36.35 27.14 -0.80
C ARG A 25 -36.89 26.14 0.21
N ASP A 26 -36.61 24.86 0.01
CA ASP A 26 -37.03 23.81 0.92
C ASP A 26 -36.32 23.93 2.27
N ALA A 27 -35.03 24.31 2.28
CA ALA A 27 -34.28 24.59 3.51
C ALA A 27 -34.91 25.74 4.32
N PHE A 28 -35.27 26.85 3.68
CA PHE A 28 -35.98 27.94 4.35
C PHE A 28 -37.39 27.53 4.82
N ALA A 29 -38.12 26.74 4.03
CA ALA A 29 -39.44 26.26 4.39
C ALA A 29 -39.41 25.37 5.64
N GLN A 30 -38.38 24.52 5.78
CA GLN A 30 -38.16 23.71 6.99
C GLN A 30 -37.92 24.57 8.25
N GLN A 31 -37.40 25.79 8.07
CA GLN A 31 -37.27 26.79 9.14
C GLN A 31 -38.51 27.68 9.31
N ASN A 32 -39.64 27.33 8.68
CA ASN A 32 -40.88 28.11 8.65
C ASN A 32 -40.73 29.54 8.07
N ILE A 33 -39.76 29.75 7.18
CA ILE A 33 -39.52 31.05 6.53
C ILE A 33 -40.05 31.01 5.10
N LYS A 34 -40.95 31.94 4.79
CA LYS A 34 -41.50 32.09 3.43
C LYS A 34 -40.54 32.88 2.55
N ILE A 35 -40.31 32.41 1.33
CA ILE A 35 -39.55 33.13 0.31
C ILE A 35 -40.51 33.84 -0.64
N GLN A 36 -40.21 35.10 -0.94
CA GLN A 36 -40.84 35.86 -2.02
C GLN A 36 -39.79 36.10 -3.11
N PRO A 37 -39.78 35.33 -4.21
CA PRO A 37 -38.88 35.63 -5.32
C PRO A 37 -39.33 36.94 -5.99
N CYS A 38 -38.43 37.91 -6.10
CA CYS A 38 -38.62 39.12 -6.88
C CYS A 38 -37.97 38.90 -8.24
N LEU A 39 -38.78 38.93 -9.31
CA LEU A 39 -38.37 38.57 -10.67
C LEU A 39 -37.97 39.82 -11.49
N TYR A 40 -36.84 39.66 -12.19
CA TYR A 40 -36.33 40.41 -13.35
C TYR A 40 -36.49 41.92 -13.38
N THR A 41 -35.39 42.64 -13.18
CA THR A 41 -35.31 44.08 -13.38
C THR A 41 -33.95 44.45 -13.95
N GLU A 42 -33.91 45.33 -14.96
CA GLU A 42 -32.66 45.97 -15.44
C GLU A 42 -32.06 46.94 -14.39
N GLN A 43 -32.78 47.15 -13.29
CA GLN A 43 -32.42 48.00 -12.15
C GLN A 43 -32.38 47.15 -10.88
N LEU A 44 -31.54 47.50 -9.89
CA LEU A 44 -31.40 46.71 -8.66
C LEU A 44 -32.73 46.70 -7.86
N PRO A 45 -33.40 45.55 -7.64
CA PRO A 45 -34.65 45.51 -6.88
C PRO A 45 -34.39 45.56 -5.36
N GLN A 46 -35.37 45.97 -4.57
CA GLN A 46 -35.27 45.90 -3.11
C GLN A 46 -35.45 44.45 -2.63
N ALA A 47 -34.34 43.76 -2.36
CA ALA A 47 -34.29 42.37 -1.91
C ALA A 47 -33.35 42.19 -0.70
N ASP A 48 -33.58 41.15 0.10
CA ASP A 48 -32.74 40.81 1.24
C ASP A 48 -31.52 39.95 0.82
N LEU A 49 -31.67 39.18 -0.27
CA LEU A 49 -30.66 38.31 -0.86
C LEU A 49 -30.63 38.47 -2.39
N PHE A 50 -29.45 38.71 -2.96
CA PHE A 50 -29.24 38.70 -4.41
C PHE A 50 -28.53 37.43 -4.86
N ILE A 51 -29.02 36.82 -5.93
CA ILE A 51 -28.37 35.68 -6.60
C ILE A 51 -28.16 35.95 -8.10
N GLY A 52 -27.01 35.54 -8.63
CA GLY A 52 -26.73 35.65 -10.07
C GLY A 52 -25.29 35.30 -10.42
N SER A 53 -25.00 35.23 -11.72
CA SER A 53 -23.67 34.95 -12.25
C SER A 53 -23.11 36.10 -13.07
N TYR A 54 -21.81 36.34 -12.98
CA TYR A 54 -21.10 37.38 -13.72
C TYR A 54 -21.23 37.21 -15.24
N GLU A 55 -21.09 35.98 -15.75
CA GLU A 55 -21.20 35.70 -17.19
C GLU A 55 -22.54 36.15 -17.80
N LYS A 56 -23.62 36.12 -17.00
CA LYS A 56 -24.98 36.34 -17.49
C LYS A 56 -25.59 37.67 -17.05
N SER A 57 -25.22 38.18 -15.89
CA SER A 57 -25.82 39.40 -15.33
C SER A 57 -25.00 40.65 -15.71
N PRO A 58 -25.55 41.58 -16.51
CA PRO A 58 -24.89 42.87 -16.77
C PRO A 58 -24.69 43.70 -15.50
N ILE A 59 -25.63 43.61 -14.54
CA ILE A 59 -25.57 44.31 -13.25
C ILE A 59 -24.35 43.84 -12.47
N ILE A 60 -24.15 42.53 -12.33
CA ILE A 60 -22.99 41.99 -11.61
C ILE A 60 -21.69 42.40 -12.30
N ARG A 61 -21.64 42.40 -13.65
CA ARG A 61 -20.45 42.85 -14.40
C ARG A 61 -20.10 44.31 -14.13
N ASP A 62 -21.10 45.19 -14.15
CA ASP A 62 -20.90 46.61 -13.86
C ASP A 62 -20.42 46.84 -12.42
N LEU A 63 -21.03 46.16 -11.44
CA LEU A 63 -20.65 46.27 -10.03
C LEU A 63 -19.25 45.72 -9.74
N VAL A 64 -18.86 44.63 -10.39
CA VAL A 64 -17.49 44.08 -10.28
C VAL A 64 -16.49 45.01 -10.96
N ALA A 65 -16.81 45.58 -12.13
CA ALA A 65 -15.95 46.55 -12.82
C ALA A 65 -15.74 47.85 -12.03
N LYS A 66 -16.71 48.22 -11.18
CA LYS A 66 -16.62 49.36 -10.25
C LYS A 66 -15.98 49.01 -8.90
N GLU A 67 -15.53 47.77 -8.73
CA GLU A 67 -14.97 47.25 -7.46
C GLU A 67 -15.94 47.30 -6.27
N GLU A 68 -17.25 47.40 -6.52
CA GLU A 68 -18.28 47.40 -5.48
C GLU A 68 -18.60 45.97 -4.99
N ILE A 69 -18.28 44.96 -5.80
CA ILE A 69 -18.42 43.54 -5.47
C ILE A 69 -17.08 42.81 -5.68
N PRO A 70 -16.51 42.14 -4.66
CA PRO A 70 -15.22 41.48 -4.74
C PRO A 70 -15.34 40.03 -5.28
N LEU A 71 -15.95 39.85 -6.46
CA LEU A 71 -16.09 38.53 -7.08
C LEU A 71 -14.83 38.18 -7.92
N PRO A 72 -14.14 37.06 -7.66
CA PRO A 72 -13.02 36.63 -8.50
C PRO A 72 -13.49 36.24 -9.90
N LEU A 73 -12.71 36.60 -10.92
CA LEU A 73 -13.03 36.34 -12.32
C LEU A 73 -12.44 35.00 -12.83
N ASN A 74 -12.45 33.99 -11.97
CA ASN A 74 -12.06 32.62 -12.31
C ASN A 74 -13.30 31.77 -12.56
N GLN A 75 -13.23 30.79 -13.48
CA GLN A 75 -14.30 29.83 -13.68
C GLN A 75 -14.70 29.18 -12.35
N GLU A 76 -16.00 28.96 -12.13
CA GLU A 76 -16.57 28.39 -10.89
C GLU A 76 -16.31 29.18 -9.60
N ALA A 77 -15.75 30.40 -9.65
CA ALA A 77 -15.54 31.23 -8.47
C ALA A 77 -16.87 31.68 -7.85
N ILE A 78 -16.88 31.85 -6.53
CA ILE A 78 -18.07 32.18 -5.75
C ILE A 78 -17.81 33.31 -4.75
N MET A 79 -18.88 34.02 -4.42
CA MET A 79 -18.90 35.02 -3.36
C MET A 79 -20.24 34.97 -2.62
N ILE A 80 -20.19 34.92 -1.30
CA ILE A 80 -21.33 35.08 -0.39
C ILE A 80 -20.92 36.14 0.64
N GLN A 81 -21.48 37.34 0.59
CA GLN A 81 -21.09 38.41 1.51
C GLN A 81 -22.21 39.45 1.67
N GLU A 82 -22.35 39.97 2.89
CA GLU A 82 -23.20 41.15 3.11
C GLU A 82 -22.47 42.40 2.60
N LEU A 83 -23.10 43.13 1.67
CA LEU A 83 -22.53 44.32 1.05
C LEU A 83 -23.58 45.43 1.02
N THR A 84 -23.10 46.67 1.12
CA THR A 84 -23.93 47.87 0.96
C THR A 84 -23.65 48.49 -0.40
N VAL A 85 -24.61 48.40 -1.31
CA VAL A 85 -24.54 48.94 -2.67
C VAL A 85 -25.69 49.91 -2.85
N ASN A 86 -25.43 51.13 -3.35
CA ASN A 86 -26.45 52.17 -3.53
C ASN A 86 -27.29 52.46 -2.26
N ASN A 87 -26.66 52.51 -1.08
CA ASN A 87 -27.30 52.68 0.24
C ASN A 87 -28.28 51.55 0.64
N HIS A 88 -28.20 50.38 0.02
CA HIS A 88 -28.99 49.20 0.36
C HIS A 88 -28.06 48.07 0.80
N THR A 89 -28.21 47.62 2.04
CA THR A 89 -27.46 46.49 2.58
C THR A 89 -28.24 45.19 2.34
N ALA A 90 -27.60 44.23 1.68
CA ALA A 90 -28.19 42.93 1.39
C ALA A 90 -27.10 41.84 1.40
N LEU A 91 -27.53 40.59 1.52
CA LEU A 91 -26.65 39.45 1.29
C LEU A 91 -26.49 39.22 -0.22
N TRP A 92 -25.26 39.20 -0.70
CA TRP A 92 -24.94 38.92 -2.10
C TRP A 92 -24.37 37.53 -2.20
N ALA A 93 -24.98 36.71 -3.05
CA ALA A 93 -24.57 35.33 -3.28
C ALA A 93 -24.39 35.14 -4.79
N CYS A 94 -23.21 35.56 -5.26
CA CYS A 94 -22.87 35.65 -6.68
C CYS A 94 -21.80 34.61 -7.05
N ALA A 95 -21.71 34.31 -8.34
CA ALA A 95 -20.68 33.44 -8.87
C ALA A 95 -20.17 33.96 -10.21
N TYR A 96 -19.05 33.43 -10.69
CA TYR A 96 -18.55 33.74 -12.01
C TYR A 96 -19.48 33.21 -13.12
N ASP A 97 -19.80 31.92 -13.08
CA ASP A 97 -20.57 31.20 -14.11
C ASP A 97 -21.79 30.46 -13.51
N THR A 98 -22.53 29.71 -14.33
CA THR A 98 -23.65 28.87 -13.87
C THR A 98 -23.22 27.86 -12.80
N ARG A 99 -22.05 27.23 -12.94
CA ARG A 99 -21.65 26.13 -12.05
C ARG A 99 -21.23 26.65 -10.67
N GLY A 100 -20.53 27.78 -10.62
CA GLY A 100 -20.30 28.49 -9.37
C GLY A 100 -21.63 28.89 -8.71
N LEU A 101 -22.64 29.30 -9.49
CA LEU A 101 -23.95 29.62 -8.94
C LEU A 101 -24.66 28.38 -8.36
N LEU A 102 -24.48 27.19 -8.94
CA LEU A 102 -24.91 25.92 -8.32
C LEU A 102 -24.25 25.72 -6.94
N TYR A 103 -22.94 25.93 -6.86
CA TYR A 103 -22.19 25.77 -5.61
C TYR A 103 -22.68 26.74 -4.54
N VAL A 104 -22.93 27.99 -4.89
CA VAL A 104 -23.48 29.01 -4.00
C VAL A 104 -24.85 28.59 -3.46
N LEU A 105 -25.79 28.20 -4.33
CA LEU A 105 -27.15 27.86 -3.92
C LEU A 105 -27.18 26.64 -2.99
N TYR A 106 -26.39 25.60 -3.30
CA TYR A 106 -26.27 24.44 -2.42
C TYR A 106 -25.54 24.76 -1.12
N GLU A 107 -24.57 25.68 -1.13
CA GLU A 107 -23.89 26.13 0.08
C GLU A 107 -24.83 26.89 1.02
N LEU A 108 -25.65 27.80 0.50
CA LEU A 108 -26.68 28.49 1.29
C LEU A 108 -27.68 27.50 1.90
N ALA A 109 -28.15 26.53 1.11
CA ALA A 109 -29.06 25.49 1.58
C ALA A 109 -28.43 24.65 2.71
N ALA A 110 -27.15 24.26 2.56
CA ALA A 110 -26.44 23.49 3.56
C ALA A 110 -26.24 24.26 4.87
N ARG A 111 -25.93 25.57 4.82
CA ARG A 111 -25.81 26.43 6.01
C ARG A 111 -27.10 26.49 6.82
N ILE A 112 -28.24 26.70 6.15
CA ILE A 112 -29.56 26.75 6.80
C ILE A 112 -29.88 25.41 7.47
N ASN A 113 -29.65 24.30 6.76
CA ASN A 113 -29.95 22.96 7.25
C ASN A 113 -29.08 22.52 8.42
N ALA A 114 -27.86 23.06 8.57
CA ALA A 114 -26.91 22.64 9.60
C ALA A 114 -26.81 23.59 10.82
N GLN A 115 -26.92 24.91 10.62
CA GLN A 115 -26.52 25.91 11.63
C GLN A 115 -27.53 27.05 11.84
N SER A 116 -28.69 27.03 11.17
CA SER A 116 -29.73 28.09 11.12
C SER A 116 -29.41 29.31 10.24
N VAL A 117 -30.38 30.20 10.05
CA VAL A 117 -30.34 31.34 9.10
C VAL A 117 -29.16 32.31 9.29
N PRO A 118 -28.70 32.66 10.51
CA PRO A 118 -27.55 33.55 10.69
C PRO A 118 -26.26 33.04 10.03
N ALA A 119 -26.11 31.73 9.83
CA ALA A 119 -24.94 31.15 9.14
C ALA A 119 -24.82 31.62 7.68
N LEU A 120 -25.90 32.12 7.07
CA LEU A 120 -25.88 32.69 5.72
C LEU A 120 -24.95 33.90 5.59
N TYR A 121 -24.78 34.67 6.66
CA TYR A 121 -24.00 35.91 6.66
C TYR A 121 -22.49 35.67 6.85
N GLN A 122 -22.05 34.41 7.03
CA GLN A 122 -20.62 34.11 7.07
C GLN A 122 -19.99 34.39 5.69
N PRO A 123 -19.06 35.35 5.59
CA PRO A 123 -18.53 35.77 4.30
C PRO A 123 -17.68 34.67 3.70
N VAL A 124 -17.82 34.46 2.39
CA VAL A 124 -17.05 33.52 1.59
C VAL A 124 -16.70 34.19 0.27
N CYS A 125 -15.44 34.11 -0.12
CA CYS A 125 -14.96 34.49 -1.44
C CYS A 125 -13.90 33.45 -1.82
N GLU A 126 -14.25 32.55 -2.74
CA GLU A 126 -13.47 31.35 -3.03
C GLU A 126 -13.36 31.13 -4.54
N ARG A 127 -12.29 30.46 -4.96
CA ARG A 127 -12.04 30.06 -6.35
C ARG A 127 -11.45 28.64 -6.39
N PRO A 128 -11.69 27.87 -7.47
CA PRO A 128 -11.13 26.53 -7.59
C PRO A 128 -9.60 26.57 -7.66
N THR A 129 -8.94 25.66 -6.95
CA THR A 129 -7.49 25.42 -7.02
C THR A 129 -7.17 24.37 -8.08
N PHE A 130 -7.84 23.22 -8.03
CA PHE A 130 -7.77 22.21 -9.07
C PHE A 130 -8.89 22.44 -10.09
N LYS A 131 -8.56 22.53 -11.38
CA LYS A 131 -9.51 22.69 -12.49
C LYS A 131 -10.37 21.46 -12.70
N HIS A 132 -9.78 20.26 -12.58
CA HIS A 132 -10.48 18.99 -12.76
C HIS A 132 -10.73 18.34 -11.42
N ARG A 133 -12.00 18.12 -11.08
CA ARG A 133 -12.42 17.47 -9.83
C ARG A 133 -13.43 16.40 -10.23
N SER A 134 -12.89 15.22 -10.54
CA SER A 134 -13.63 14.14 -11.18
C SER A 134 -13.85 12.94 -10.27
N ILE A 135 -14.85 12.14 -10.59
CA ILE A 135 -14.99 10.78 -10.06
C ILE A 135 -15.19 9.79 -11.20
N LEU A 136 -14.44 8.70 -11.15
CA LEU A 136 -14.44 7.62 -12.13
C LEU A 136 -15.17 6.40 -11.57
N HIS A 137 -16.12 5.86 -12.33
CA HIS A 137 -16.79 4.60 -12.05
C HIS A 137 -16.44 3.57 -13.11
N LEU A 138 -15.94 2.43 -12.69
CA LEU A 138 -15.69 1.32 -13.60
C LEU A 138 -16.97 0.49 -13.77
N LEU A 139 -17.43 0.36 -15.00
CA LEU A 139 -18.52 -0.50 -15.40
C LEU A 139 -17.99 -1.91 -15.72
N PRO A 140 -18.41 -2.94 -14.96
CA PRO A 140 -18.01 -4.31 -15.21
C PRO A 140 -18.48 -4.82 -16.57
N ALA A 141 -17.63 -5.63 -17.20
CA ALA A 141 -17.93 -6.22 -18.50
C ALA A 141 -19.13 -7.19 -18.51
N ALA A 142 -19.51 -7.72 -17.35
CA ALA A 142 -20.67 -8.59 -17.19
C ALA A 142 -22.00 -7.84 -17.43
N ASP A 143 -22.06 -6.56 -17.05
CA ASP A 143 -23.27 -5.74 -17.17
C ASP A 143 -23.56 -5.38 -18.62
N LEU A 144 -22.51 -5.10 -19.42
CA LEU A 144 -22.62 -4.87 -20.86
C LEU A 144 -23.28 -6.04 -21.61
N LYS A 145 -23.03 -7.28 -21.16
CA LYS A 145 -23.60 -8.49 -21.78
C LYS A 145 -25.09 -8.69 -21.48
N LYS A 146 -25.55 -8.17 -20.34
CA LYS A 146 -26.94 -8.34 -19.87
C LYS A 146 -27.88 -7.25 -20.38
N GLY A 147 -27.34 -6.11 -20.82
CA GLY A 147 -28.10 -4.89 -21.04
C GLY A 147 -27.94 -3.96 -19.83
N LEU A 148 -27.51 -2.73 -20.06
CA LEU A 148 -27.27 -1.74 -19.02
C LEU A 148 -28.59 -1.20 -18.47
N THR A 149 -28.65 -1.11 -17.14
CA THR A 149 -29.76 -0.48 -16.43
C THR A 149 -29.22 0.44 -15.35
N PHE A 150 -29.74 1.66 -15.29
CA PHE A 150 -29.38 2.66 -14.30
C PHE A 150 -30.65 3.22 -13.67
N SER A 151 -30.75 3.20 -12.34
CA SER A 151 -31.84 3.84 -11.60
C SER A 151 -31.72 5.37 -11.69
N PRO A 152 -32.65 6.07 -12.37
CA PRO A 152 -32.54 7.52 -12.52
C PRO A 152 -32.64 8.27 -11.18
N ALA A 153 -33.34 7.68 -10.20
CA ALA A 153 -33.45 8.25 -8.85
C ALA A 153 -32.12 8.18 -8.09
N CYS A 154 -31.45 7.02 -8.13
CA CYS A 154 -30.17 6.83 -7.47
C CYS A 154 -29.09 7.74 -8.07
N TRP A 155 -28.92 7.70 -9.40
CA TRP A 155 -27.90 8.49 -10.10
C TRP A 155 -28.11 9.99 -9.99
N ARG A 156 -29.37 10.47 -10.06
CA ARG A 156 -29.65 11.90 -9.85
C ARG A 156 -29.26 12.35 -8.45
N SER A 157 -29.58 11.56 -7.43
CA SER A 157 -29.20 11.86 -6.04
C SER A 157 -27.68 11.80 -5.84
N TYR A 158 -27.01 10.85 -6.49
CA TYR A 158 -25.55 10.73 -6.46
C TYR A 158 -24.86 11.95 -7.11
N PHE A 159 -25.26 12.34 -8.31
CA PHE A 159 -24.72 13.52 -9.00
C PHE A 159 -25.00 14.82 -8.22
N GLU A 160 -26.15 14.90 -7.55
CA GLU A 160 -26.44 16.00 -6.63
C GLU A 160 -25.46 16.03 -5.43
N MET A 161 -25.08 14.88 -4.88
CA MET A 161 -24.06 14.82 -3.83
C MET A 161 -22.68 15.27 -4.34
N LEU A 162 -22.32 14.90 -5.57
CA LEU A 162 -21.06 15.34 -6.20
C LEU A 162 -21.03 16.87 -6.38
N ILE A 163 -22.08 17.47 -6.93
CA ILE A 163 -22.13 18.92 -7.16
C ILE A 163 -22.15 19.70 -5.84
N LYS A 164 -22.84 19.20 -4.79
CA LYS A 164 -22.82 19.77 -3.42
C LYS A 164 -21.41 19.81 -2.81
N ASN A 165 -20.55 18.88 -3.22
CA ASN A 165 -19.16 18.78 -2.82
C ASN A 165 -18.20 19.39 -3.85
N ARG A 166 -18.71 20.10 -4.86
CA ARG A 166 -17.94 20.85 -5.86
C ARG A 166 -17.11 20.00 -6.83
N PHE A 167 -17.48 18.73 -7.02
CA PHE A 167 -17.03 17.99 -8.21
C PHE A 167 -17.62 18.64 -9.46
N ASN A 168 -16.92 18.51 -10.59
CA ASN A 168 -17.33 19.13 -11.85
C ASN A 168 -17.33 18.18 -13.06
N SER A 169 -16.86 16.94 -12.88
CA SER A 169 -16.92 15.90 -13.90
C SER A 169 -17.20 14.52 -13.33
N PHE A 170 -17.77 13.67 -14.17
CA PHE A 170 -18.03 12.25 -13.90
C PHE A 170 -17.55 11.43 -15.10
N THR A 171 -16.78 10.38 -14.82
CA THR A 171 -16.23 9.48 -15.83
C THR A 171 -16.82 8.08 -15.66
N LEU A 172 -17.52 7.57 -16.68
CA LEU A 172 -17.93 6.17 -16.74
C LEU A 172 -16.89 5.39 -17.55
N ALA A 173 -16.04 4.60 -16.87
CA ALA A 173 -15.05 3.76 -17.51
C ALA A 173 -15.64 2.40 -17.91
N LEU A 174 -15.59 2.07 -19.19
CA LEU A 174 -16.06 0.81 -19.75
C LEU A 174 -14.92 -0.22 -19.73
N ALA A 175 -15.09 -1.32 -18.98
CA ALA A 175 -14.15 -2.44 -19.00
C ALA A 175 -14.54 -3.45 -20.08
N SER A 176 -13.65 -3.72 -21.03
CA SER A 176 -13.91 -4.79 -22.02
C SER A 176 -13.74 -6.20 -21.42
N PRO A 177 -14.68 -7.15 -21.67
CA PRO A 177 -14.47 -8.56 -21.34
C PRO A 177 -13.55 -9.18 -22.39
N SER A 178 -12.30 -9.54 -22.03
CA SER A 178 -11.24 -9.98 -22.97
C SER A 178 -10.53 -8.78 -23.64
N PRO A 179 -9.38 -8.97 -24.32
CA PRO A 179 -8.81 -7.95 -25.23
C PRO A 179 -9.73 -7.52 -26.39
N ALA A 180 -11.01 -7.90 -26.43
CA ALA A 180 -11.93 -7.56 -27.52
C ALA A 180 -12.30 -6.07 -27.51
N PRO A 181 -12.72 -5.48 -28.66
CA PRO A 181 -13.32 -4.15 -28.66
C PRO A 181 -14.64 -4.11 -27.88
N VAL A 182 -14.91 -3.00 -27.17
CA VAL A 182 -16.12 -2.81 -26.35
C VAL A 182 -17.33 -2.31 -27.15
N PHE A 183 -17.10 -1.63 -28.28
CA PHE A 183 -18.14 -1.03 -29.12
C PHE A 183 -19.23 -1.99 -29.66
N PRO A 184 -18.95 -3.28 -29.93
CA PRO A 184 -19.98 -4.22 -30.40
C PRO A 184 -21.16 -4.42 -29.43
N TYR A 185 -20.99 -4.05 -28.15
CA TYR A 185 -22.05 -4.05 -27.15
C TYR A 185 -23.02 -2.87 -27.28
N PHE A 186 -22.72 -1.86 -28.10
CA PHE A 186 -23.53 -0.65 -28.26
C PHE A 186 -24.10 -0.52 -29.67
N PHE A 187 -23.33 -0.88 -30.70
CA PHE A 187 -23.72 -0.77 -32.10
C PHE A 187 -22.84 -1.62 -33.01
N THR A 188 -23.27 -1.82 -34.25
CA THR A 188 -22.46 -2.40 -35.33
C THR A 188 -21.84 -1.29 -36.18
N ILE A 189 -20.71 -1.58 -36.84
CA ILE A 189 -20.08 -0.68 -37.81
C ILE A 189 -20.33 -1.25 -39.20
N PRO A 190 -21.16 -0.59 -40.05
CA PRO A 190 -21.53 -1.13 -41.36
C PRO A 190 -20.35 -1.45 -42.28
N GLU A 191 -19.25 -0.71 -42.17
CA GLU A 191 -18.02 -0.89 -42.94
C GLU A 191 -17.19 -2.09 -42.47
N HIS A 192 -17.48 -2.62 -41.27
CA HIS A 192 -16.80 -3.76 -40.65
C HIS A 192 -17.83 -4.76 -40.07
N PRO A 193 -18.72 -5.34 -40.91
CA PRO A 193 -19.80 -6.22 -40.46
C PRO A 193 -19.32 -7.54 -39.84
N GLU A 194 -18.07 -7.92 -40.08
CA GLU A 194 -17.44 -9.12 -39.53
C GLU A 194 -17.15 -9.04 -38.03
N VAL A 195 -17.17 -7.83 -37.44
CA VAL A 195 -16.81 -7.61 -36.03
C VAL A 195 -18.01 -7.85 -35.13
N ASN A 196 -18.19 -9.10 -34.68
CA ASN A 196 -19.26 -9.46 -33.75
C ASN A 196 -18.77 -10.48 -32.71
N PRO A 197 -18.25 -10.03 -31.55
CA PRO A 197 -17.87 -10.93 -30.48
C PRO A 197 -19.12 -11.62 -29.91
N ARG A 198 -19.29 -12.91 -30.21
CA ARG A 198 -20.24 -13.81 -29.53
C ARG A 198 -21.73 -13.52 -29.75
N HIS A 199 -22.14 -13.09 -30.96
CA HIS A 199 -23.56 -12.93 -31.34
C HIS A 199 -24.38 -12.06 -30.35
N ILE A 200 -23.93 -10.83 -30.09
CA ILE A 200 -24.68 -9.86 -29.28
C ILE A 200 -25.99 -9.50 -30.02
N SER A 201 -27.14 -9.50 -29.32
CA SER A 201 -28.44 -9.17 -29.92
C SER A 201 -28.61 -7.66 -30.11
N ASP A 202 -29.47 -7.28 -31.06
CA ASP A 202 -29.76 -5.87 -31.32
C ASP A 202 -30.53 -5.22 -30.15
N GLU A 203 -31.30 -5.98 -29.38
CA GLU A 203 -31.96 -5.43 -28.17
C GLU A 203 -30.94 -5.03 -27.11
N VAL A 204 -29.89 -5.83 -26.89
CA VAL A 204 -28.82 -5.50 -25.93
C VAL A 204 -28.08 -4.24 -26.37
N ARG A 205 -27.75 -4.13 -27.67
CA ARG A 205 -27.10 -2.93 -28.23
C ARG A 205 -27.95 -1.67 -28.01
N ALA A 206 -29.23 -1.74 -28.38
CA ALA A 206 -30.18 -0.63 -28.21
C ALA A 206 -30.31 -0.22 -26.73
N THR A 207 -30.45 -1.20 -25.84
CA THR A 207 -30.54 -0.97 -24.39
C THR A 207 -29.28 -0.29 -23.85
N ASN A 208 -28.09 -0.76 -24.25
CA ASN A 208 -26.83 -0.23 -23.77
C ASN A 208 -26.58 1.21 -24.21
N ILE A 209 -26.85 1.54 -25.48
CA ILE A 209 -26.64 2.91 -25.98
C ILE A 209 -27.67 3.88 -25.42
N GLU A 210 -28.93 3.45 -25.24
CA GLU A 210 -29.97 4.26 -24.59
C GLU A 210 -29.63 4.54 -23.12
N ALA A 211 -29.18 3.53 -22.37
CA ALA A 211 -28.77 3.68 -20.98
C ALA A 211 -27.56 4.61 -20.83
N LEU A 212 -26.56 4.50 -21.71
CA LEU A 212 -25.39 5.39 -21.72
C LEU A 212 -25.80 6.84 -21.96
N LYS A 213 -26.68 7.06 -22.95
CA LYS A 213 -27.21 8.39 -23.25
C LYS A 213 -28.00 8.97 -22.07
N ALA A 214 -28.94 8.20 -21.52
CA ALA A 214 -29.76 8.63 -20.38
C ALA A 214 -28.91 8.99 -19.15
N LEU A 215 -27.83 8.25 -18.90
CA LEU A 215 -26.89 8.59 -17.82
C LEU A 215 -26.14 9.92 -18.11
N GLY A 216 -25.71 10.13 -19.35
CA GLY A 216 -25.09 11.39 -19.78
C GLY A 216 -26.02 12.59 -19.61
N GLU A 217 -27.30 12.44 -19.98
CA GLU A 217 -28.34 13.45 -19.78
C GLU A 217 -28.52 13.79 -18.29
N LEU A 218 -28.53 12.79 -17.40
CA LEU A 218 -28.61 13.00 -15.95
C LEU A 218 -27.40 13.74 -15.39
N ALA A 219 -26.19 13.45 -15.88
CA ALA A 219 -24.96 14.12 -15.45
C ALA A 219 -24.97 15.61 -15.87
N VAL A 220 -25.33 15.89 -17.13
CA VAL A 220 -25.46 17.26 -17.65
C VAL A 220 -26.57 18.02 -16.92
N GLU A 221 -27.72 17.37 -16.66
CA GLU A 221 -28.83 17.94 -15.90
C GLU A 221 -28.41 18.38 -14.47
N ALA A 222 -27.49 17.64 -13.85
CA ALA A 222 -26.92 17.96 -12.54
C ALA A 222 -25.82 19.05 -12.58
N GLY A 223 -25.32 19.41 -13.76
CA GLY A 223 -24.25 20.40 -13.95
C GLY A 223 -22.83 19.81 -14.02
N LEU A 224 -22.70 18.50 -14.22
CA LEU A 224 -21.42 17.78 -14.36
C LEU A 224 -21.03 17.61 -15.83
N ALA A 225 -19.74 17.66 -16.13
CA ALA A 225 -19.20 17.19 -17.40
C ALA A 225 -19.24 15.65 -17.44
N PHE A 226 -19.82 15.07 -18.49
CA PHE A 226 -19.90 13.62 -18.68
C PHE A 226 -18.74 13.14 -19.54
N GLN A 227 -17.96 12.17 -19.04
CA GLN A 227 -16.83 11.57 -19.73
C GLN A 227 -17.00 10.06 -19.84
N VAL A 228 -16.47 9.47 -20.91
CA VAL A 228 -16.46 8.01 -21.11
C VAL A 228 -15.03 7.52 -21.17
N GLY A 229 -14.69 6.59 -20.28
CA GLY A 229 -13.39 5.93 -20.24
C GLY A 229 -13.41 4.59 -20.95
N PHE A 230 -12.29 4.19 -21.54
CA PHE A 230 -12.11 2.87 -22.13
C PHE A 230 -10.94 2.17 -21.47
N TRP A 231 -11.22 1.10 -20.73
CA TRP A 231 -10.20 0.29 -20.08
C TRP A 231 -9.91 -0.98 -20.89
N ASN A 232 -8.61 -1.29 -21.00
CA ASN A 232 -8.05 -2.31 -21.91
C ASN A 232 -8.23 -1.96 -23.40
N PHE A 233 -8.09 -0.67 -23.74
CA PHE A 233 -8.20 -0.22 -25.14
C PHE A 233 -6.99 -0.68 -25.98
N TYR A 234 -7.21 -0.90 -27.28
CA TYR A 234 -6.14 -1.29 -28.21
C TYR A 234 -5.12 -0.15 -28.38
N SER A 235 -3.84 -0.47 -28.30
CA SER A 235 -2.74 0.51 -28.28
C SER A 235 -1.99 0.66 -29.60
N GLY A 236 -2.37 -0.10 -30.65
CA GLY A 236 -1.69 -0.08 -31.94
C GLY A 236 -0.52 -1.07 -32.11
N HIS A 237 -0.38 -2.07 -31.23
CA HIS A 237 0.70 -3.08 -31.29
C HIS A 237 0.28 -4.41 -31.94
N SER A 238 1.24 -5.02 -32.65
CA SER A 238 1.16 -6.39 -33.19
C SER A 238 1.90 -7.40 -32.28
N PRO A 239 1.45 -8.66 -32.16
CA PRO A 239 0.23 -9.22 -32.77
C PRO A 239 -1.03 -8.74 -32.08
N LEU A 240 -2.16 -8.74 -32.80
CA LEU A 240 -3.46 -8.40 -32.23
C LEU A 240 -3.79 -9.31 -31.04
N PRO A 241 -4.18 -8.76 -29.88
CA PRO A 241 -4.48 -9.58 -28.71
C PRO A 241 -5.84 -10.28 -28.80
N PHE A 242 -6.63 -9.99 -29.83
CA PHE A 242 -7.94 -10.59 -30.10
C PHE A 242 -7.96 -11.27 -31.47
N GLN A 243 -7.41 -12.47 -31.55
CA GLN A 243 -7.49 -13.29 -32.77
C GLN A 243 -8.89 -13.88 -32.95
N GLY A 244 -9.40 -13.89 -34.20
CA GLY A 244 -10.65 -14.56 -34.56
C GLY A 244 -11.94 -13.75 -34.41
N LEU A 245 -11.87 -12.44 -34.17
CA LEU A 245 -13.03 -11.54 -34.11
C LEU A 245 -13.35 -10.83 -35.44
N GLY A 246 -12.78 -11.28 -36.56
CA GLY A 246 -12.92 -10.62 -37.86
C GLY A 246 -12.03 -9.39 -38.07
N LEU A 247 -11.22 -9.00 -37.08
CA LEU A 247 -10.27 -7.90 -37.20
C LEU A 247 -8.86 -8.40 -37.50
N ASP A 248 -8.19 -7.74 -38.45
CA ASP A 248 -6.78 -7.89 -38.78
C ASP A 248 -6.03 -6.55 -38.60
N GLU A 249 -4.72 -6.55 -38.81
CA GLU A 249 -3.86 -5.39 -38.60
C GLU A 249 -4.18 -4.22 -39.55
N GLU A 250 -4.76 -4.49 -40.72
CA GLU A 250 -5.12 -3.47 -41.71
C GLU A 250 -6.45 -2.79 -41.33
N LYS A 251 -7.40 -3.54 -40.79
CA LYS A 251 -8.76 -3.04 -40.49
C LYS A 251 -8.91 -2.44 -39.10
N VAL A 252 -8.10 -2.86 -38.13
CA VAL A 252 -8.26 -2.48 -36.72
C VAL A 252 -8.29 -0.97 -36.50
N GLY A 253 -7.41 -0.21 -37.17
CA GLY A 253 -7.36 1.25 -37.05
C GLY A 253 -8.64 1.94 -37.54
N SER A 254 -9.12 1.52 -38.72
CA SER A 254 -10.37 2.02 -39.31
C SER A 254 -11.60 1.70 -38.46
N TYR A 255 -11.67 0.48 -37.93
CA TYR A 255 -12.76 0.06 -37.06
C TYR A 255 -12.88 0.93 -35.80
N TYR A 256 -11.79 1.10 -35.05
CA TYR A 256 -11.81 1.91 -33.83
C TYR A 256 -12.12 3.39 -34.11
N TYR A 257 -11.66 3.93 -35.24
CA TYR A 257 -11.92 5.30 -35.65
C TYR A 257 -13.42 5.53 -35.91
N LEU A 258 -14.03 4.66 -36.72
CA LEU A 258 -15.47 4.72 -37.02
C LEU A 258 -16.32 4.48 -35.77
N ALA A 259 -15.89 3.56 -34.90
CA ALA A 259 -16.62 3.27 -33.67
C ALA A 259 -16.62 4.43 -32.68
N LEU A 260 -15.50 5.13 -32.52
CA LEU A 260 -15.44 6.36 -31.71
C LEU A 260 -16.36 7.45 -32.28
N LYS A 261 -16.37 7.66 -33.60
CA LYS A 261 -17.28 8.63 -34.24
C LYS A 261 -18.75 8.27 -34.03
N GLN A 262 -19.09 7.00 -34.21
CA GLN A 262 -20.46 6.50 -34.01
C GLN A 262 -20.91 6.69 -32.56
N LEU A 263 -20.03 6.47 -31.58
CA LEU A 263 -20.33 6.72 -30.17
C LEU A 263 -20.63 8.21 -29.90
N LEU A 264 -19.74 9.11 -30.32
CA LEU A 264 -19.89 10.55 -30.12
C LEU A 264 -21.13 11.10 -30.83
N PHE A 265 -21.51 10.52 -31.97
CA PHE A 265 -22.75 10.86 -32.67
C PHE A 265 -24.00 10.42 -31.90
N ASN A 266 -24.01 9.21 -31.34
CA ASN A 266 -25.15 8.67 -30.61
C ASN A 266 -25.34 9.28 -29.22
N CYS A 267 -24.25 9.72 -28.58
CA CYS A 267 -24.23 10.30 -27.24
C CYS A 267 -23.55 11.69 -27.26
N PRO A 268 -24.23 12.74 -27.73
CA PRO A 268 -23.67 14.10 -27.80
C PRO A 268 -23.41 14.73 -26.43
N GLU A 269 -23.91 14.14 -25.34
CA GLU A 269 -23.67 14.56 -23.96
C GLU A 269 -22.21 14.28 -23.51
N ILE A 270 -21.48 13.42 -24.24
CA ILE A 270 -20.07 13.13 -23.98
C ILE A 270 -19.23 14.38 -24.25
N SER A 271 -18.52 14.82 -23.22
CA SER A 271 -17.63 16.00 -23.27
C SER A 271 -16.14 15.64 -23.19
N GLY A 272 -15.82 14.38 -22.91
CA GLY A 272 -14.43 13.91 -22.85
C GLY A 272 -14.30 12.39 -22.92
N LEU A 273 -13.13 11.93 -23.38
CA LEU A 273 -12.77 10.52 -23.49
C LEU A 273 -11.49 10.22 -22.71
N GLU A 274 -11.49 9.14 -21.92
CA GLU A 274 -10.33 8.67 -21.17
C GLU A 274 -9.88 7.29 -21.69
N PHE A 275 -8.57 7.07 -21.83
CA PHE A 275 -8.03 5.82 -22.37
C PHE A 275 -7.00 5.18 -21.44
N ARG A 276 -7.28 3.92 -21.05
CA ARG A 276 -6.33 3.00 -20.42
C ARG A 276 -6.10 1.82 -21.34
N PHE A 277 -4.88 1.66 -21.82
CA PHE A 277 -4.53 0.68 -22.84
C PHE A 277 -4.21 -0.69 -22.26
N GLN A 278 -4.51 -1.74 -23.01
CA GLN A 278 -4.17 -3.13 -22.68
C GLN A 278 -2.65 -3.40 -22.63
N SER A 279 -1.89 -2.68 -23.45
CA SER A 279 -0.44 -2.78 -23.61
C SER A 279 0.11 -1.37 -23.69
N ALA A 280 1.21 -1.12 -22.98
CA ALA A 280 1.93 0.14 -23.04
C ALA A 280 3.23 -0.02 -23.85
N PRO A 281 3.70 1.03 -24.56
CA PRO A 281 3.06 2.34 -24.69
C PRO A 281 2.06 2.43 -25.85
N LEU A 282 1.23 3.48 -25.91
CA LEU A 282 0.42 3.83 -27.07
C LEU A 282 1.30 4.20 -28.27
N THR A 283 1.01 3.68 -29.46
CA THR A 283 1.74 4.05 -30.67
C THR A 283 1.28 5.43 -31.20
N PRO A 284 2.21 6.34 -31.57
CA PRO A 284 1.85 7.68 -32.07
C PRO A 284 0.96 7.65 -33.32
N GLU A 285 1.19 6.68 -34.22
CA GLU A 285 0.43 6.58 -35.47
C GLU A 285 -1.03 6.19 -35.22
N PHE A 286 -1.26 5.20 -34.36
CA PHE A 286 -2.61 4.81 -33.98
C PHE A 286 -3.33 5.94 -33.24
N CYS A 287 -2.64 6.64 -32.34
CA CYS A 287 -3.19 7.82 -31.66
C CYS A 287 -3.68 8.88 -32.66
N ARG A 288 -2.85 9.23 -33.64
CA ARG A 288 -3.16 10.22 -34.68
C ARG A 288 -4.33 9.80 -35.56
N GLN A 289 -4.23 8.63 -36.18
CA GLN A 289 -5.18 8.18 -37.20
C GLN A 289 -6.54 7.79 -36.63
N THR A 290 -6.58 7.35 -35.37
CA THR A 290 -7.79 6.78 -34.76
C THR A 290 -8.42 7.72 -33.74
N ILE A 291 -7.68 8.10 -32.70
CA ILE A 291 -8.26 8.81 -31.54
C ILE A 291 -8.39 10.31 -31.85
N VAL A 292 -7.29 10.95 -32.25
CA VAL A 292 -7.25 12.39 -32.54
C VAL A 292 -8.16 12.73 -33.71
N GLN A 293 -8.07 11.98 -34.82
CA GLN A 293 -8.90 12.20 -35.99
C GLN A 293 -10.41 12.07 -35.67
N ALA A 294 -10.81 11.07 -34.86
CA ALA A 294 -12.22 10.89 -34.49
C ALA A 294 -12.77 12.09 -33.70
N VAL A 295 -11.97 12.65 -32.79
CA VAL A 295 -12.33 13.85 -32.02
C VAL A 295 -12.41 15.08 -32.91
N GLN A 296 -11.42 15.31 -33.78
CA GLN A 296 -11.40 16.48 -34.67
C GLN A 296 -12.56 16.48 -35.66
N ASP A 297 -12.92 15.31 -36.19
CA ASP A 297 -14.03 15.17 -37.15
C ASP A 297 -15.41 15.35 -36.52
N HIS A 298 -15.56 15.17 -35.21
CA HIS A 298 -16.84 15.34 -34.52
C HIS A 298 -17.26 16.81 -34.42
N GLY A 299 -16.30 17.74 -34.41
CA GLY A 299 -16.54 19.19 -34.44
C GLY A 299 -16.94 19.84 -33.11
N ASN A 300 -17.38 19.07 -32.11
CA ASN A 300 -17.56 19.56 -30.74
C ASN A 300 -16.23 19.51 -29.96
N LYS A 301 -16.10 20.36 -28.93
CA LYS A 301 -14.94 20.34 -28.03
C LYS A 301 -15.01 19.11 -27.11
N ILE A 302 -14.23 18.09 -27.45
CA ILE A 302 -14.06 16.86 -26.64
C ILE A 302 -12.66 16.87 -26.03
N SER A 303 -12.55 16.71 -24.71
CA SER A 303 -11.27 16.55 -24.03
C SER A 303 -10.75 15.12 -24.12
N LEU A 304 -9.44 14.94 -24.10
CA LEU A 304 -8.79 13.62 -24.09
C LEU A 304 -8.00 13.41 -22.79
N ALA A 305 -8.07 12.21 -22.22
CA ALA A 305 -7.28 11.84 -21.05
C ALA A 305 -6.57 10.50 -21.27
N PHE A 306 -5.30 10.41 -20.85
CA PHE A 306 -4.48 9.22 -20.98
C PHE A 306 -3.70 8.91 -19.70
N TYR A 307 -3.42 7.64 -19.42
CA TYR A 307 -2.58 7.26 -18.27
C TYR A 307 -1.11 7.57 -18.58
N ALA A 308 -0.46 8.34 -17.71
CA ALA A 308 0.87 8.91 -17.95
C ALA A 308 1.92 7.83 -18.27
N ASN A 309 1.93 6.72 -17.53
CA ASN A 309 2.86 5.60 -17.73
C ASN A 309 2.66 4.81 -19.05
N GLN A 310 1.64 5.14 -19.85
CA GLN A 310 1.36 4.49 -21.13
C GLN A 310 1.67 5.38 -22.33
N ILE A 311 2.17 6.61 -22.11
CA ILE A 311 2.40 7.61 -23.16
C ILE A 311 3.89 7.85 -23.36
N THR A 312 4.33 7.93 -24.63
CA THR A 312 5.70 8.28 -25.01
C THR A 312 5.85 9.79 -25.24
N ALA A 313 7.10 10.29 -25.26
CA ALA A 313 7.41 11.67 -25.61
C ALA A 313 6.86 12.07 -27.00
N ASP A 314 6.98 11.20 -28.00
CA ASP A 314 6.46 11.45 -29.36
C ASP A 314 4.94 11.60 -29.39
N THR A 315 4.23 10.76 -28.63
CA THR A 315 2.76 10.86 -28.49
C THR A 315 2.38 12.12 -27.74
N LEU A 316 3.17 12.53 -26.74
CA LEU A 316 2.96 13.78 -26.02
C LEU A 316 3.08 14.99 -26.95
N GLU A 317 4.15 15.05 -27.76
CA GLU A 317 4.36 16.10 -28.75
C GLU A 317 3.21 16.16 -29.76
N LEU A 318 2.76 14.99 -30.26
CA LEU A 318 1.56 14.89 -31.09
C LEU A 318 0.36 15.57 -30.44
N LEU A 319 0.01 15.20 -29.20
CA LEU A 319 -1.16 15.77 -28.51
C LEU A 319 -1.03 17.29 -28.35
N VAL A 320 0.15 17.79 -27.96
CA VAL A 320 0.45 19.23 -27.81
C VAL A 320 0.23 20.01 -29.12
N THR A 321 0.55 19.42 -30.27
CA THR A 321 0.41 20.09 -31.59
C THR A 321 -1.03 20.14 -32.09
N THR A 322 -1.91 19.24 -31.63
CA THR A 322 -3.31 19.17 -32.08
C THR A 322 -4.18 20.29 -31.53
N GLY A 323 -3.80 20.89 -30.39
CA GLY A 323 -4.60 21.89 -29.68
C GLY A 323 -5.86 21.34 -28.99
N ILE A 324 -6.02 20.02 -28.91
CA ILE A 324 -7.08 19.38 -28.13
C ILE A 324 -6.77 19.53 -26.64
N ASP A 325 -7.78 19.80 -25.82
CA ASP A 325 -7.65 19.80 -24.36
C ASP A 325 -7.31 18.39 -23.86
N CYS A 326 -6.09 18.22 -23.34
CA CYS A 326 -5.54 16.91 -23.02
C CYS A 326 -5.12 16.85 -21.55
N ALA A 327 -5.40 15.73 -20.90
CA ALA A 327 -5.00 15.43 -19.54
C ALA A 327 -4.17 14.13 -19.45
N LEU A 328 -3.22 14.11 -18.53
CA LEU A 328 -2.47 12.91 -18.17
C LEU A 328 -2.77 12.51 -16.72
N VAL A 329 -3.22 11.27 -16.55
CA VAL A 329 -3.61 10.70 -15.27
C VAL A 329 -2.44 9.94 -14.67
N ASN A 330 -2.04 10.29 -13.44
CA ASN A 330 -1.09 9.53 -12.63
C ASN A 330 -1.86 8.77 -11.54
N GLU A 331 -1.71 7.43 -11.50
CA GLU A 331 -2.38 6.56 -10.52
C GLU A 331 -1.77 6.63 -9.10
N GLY A 332 -0.74 7.44 -8.86
CA GLY A 332 -0.13 7.61 -7.54
C GLY A 332 0.35 6.28 -6.94
N TRP A 333 -0.45 5.74 -6.01
CA TRP A 333 -0.22 4.45 -5.33
C TRP A 333 -0.93 3.25 -5.98
N GLY A 334 -1.42 3.41 -7.21
CA GLY A 334 -2.14 2.37 -7.97
C GLY A 334 -3.59 2.21 -7.51
N SER A 335 -4.02 0.98 -7.27
CA SER A 335 -5.40 0.67 -6.83
C SER A 335 -5.63 0.81 -5.33
N LYS A 336 -4.57 1.08 -4.55
CA LYS A 336 -4.64 1.24 -3.10
C LYS A 336 -4.25 2.67 -2.70
N LEU A 337 -4.70 3.08 -1.51
CA LEU A 337 -4.32 4.35 -0.91
C LEU A 337 -3.01 4.15 -0.14
N GLY A 338 -1.91 4.82 -0.53
CA GLY A 338 -0.67 4.90 0.25
C GLY A 338 -0.55 6.22 1.01
N LEU A 339 0.57 6.48 1.66
CA LEU A 339 0.84 7.71 2.43
C LEU A 339 0.70 9.01 1.58
N PRO A 340 0.42 10.17 2.20
CA PRO A 340 -0.01 11.41 1.53
C PRO A 340 1.15 12.19 0.86
N TYR A 341 1.90 11.53 0.00
CA TYR A 341 2.93 12.14 -0.82
C TYR A 341 3.05 11.46 -2.19
N LEU A 342 3.66 12.16 -3.14
CA LEU A 342 3.97 11.62 -4.46
C LEU A 342 5.09 10.58 -4.37
N LYS A 343 4.80 9.36 -4.80
CA LYS A 343 5.82 8.30 -4.90
C LYS A 343 6.90 8.72 -5.90
N ASP A 344 8.18 8.53 -5.57
CA ASP A 344 9.27 8.80 -6.52
C ASP A 344 9.21 7.77 -7.64
N HIS A 345 8.76 8.19 -8.83
CA HIS A 345 8.56 7.32 -9.99
C HIS A 345 9.86 6.99 -10.75
N GLY A 346 11.03 7.46 -10.29
CA GLY A 346 12.32 7.21 -10.95
C GLY A 346 12.42 7.83 -12.35
N GLU A 347 13.29 7.27 -13.20
CA GLU A 347 13.60 7.74 -14.57
C GLU A 347 12.41 7.66 -15.57
N ASN A 348 11.28 7.07 -15.16
CA ASN A 348 10.12 6.80 -16.02
C ASN A 348 9.01 7.87 -15.95
N ASP A 349 9.29 9.04 -15.39
CA ASP A 349 8.36 10.18 -15.48
C ASP A 349 8.42 10.77 -16.90
N PRO A 350 7.38 10.62 -17.75
CA PRO A 350 7.41 11.02 -19.16
C PRO A 350 7.39 12.55 -19.35
N PHE A 351 7.33 13.32 -18.27
CA PHE A 351 7.30 14.78 -18.32
C PHE A 351 8.72 15.38 -18.37
N PRO A 352 9.09 16.07 -19.47
CA PRO A 352 10.19 17.03 -19.42
C PRO A 352 9.78 18.25 -18.58
N ALA A 353 10.71 18.76 -17.77
CA ALA A 353 10.54 20.06 -17.11
C ALA A 353 10.25 21.14 -18.16
N GLY A 354 9.14 21.87 -18.04
CA GLY A 354 8.82 23.01 -18.91
C GLY A 354 7.68 22.82 -19.93
N GLY A 355 6.95 21.70 -19.93
CA GLY A 355 5.72 21.50 -20.72
C GLY A 355 4.47 22.24 -20.18
N ALA A 356 4.67 23.27 -19.36
CA ALA A 356 3.60 23.98 -18.67
C ALA A 356 2.68 24.70 -19.69
N GLY A 357 1.41 24.29 -19.72
CA GLY A 357 0.34 25.12 -20.27
C GLY A 357 -0.59 24.50 -21.31
N ARG A 358 -0.30 23.30 -21.85
CA ARG A 358 -1.20 22.63 -22.83
C ARG A 358 -1.75 21.27 -22.41
N ILE A 359 -1.12 20.60 -21.44
CA ILE A 359 -1.58 19.30 -20.96
C ILE A 359 -1.77 19.37 -19.45
N SER A 360 -2.98 19.08 -19.00
CA SER A 360 -3.38 19.02 -17.59
C SER A 360 -2.79 17.78 -16.92
N ARG A 361 -2.42 17.87 -15.65
CA ARG A 361 -1.93 16.75 -14.83
C ARG A 361 -2.97 16.41 -13.79
N VAL A 362 -3.47 15.17 -13.84
CA VAL A 362 -4.53 14.68 -12.95
C VAL A 362 -3.94 13.61 -12.02
N TYR A 363 -4.08 13.82 -10.72
CA TYR A 363 -3.75 12.81 -9.72
C TYR A 363 -4.97 11.94 -9.47
N GLN A 364 -4.85 10.63 -9.64
CA GLN A 364 -5.91 9.67 -9.37
C GLN A 364 -5.70 9.01 -8.01
N MET A 365 -6.77 8.96 -7.20
CA MET A 365 -6.77 8.35 -5.88
C MET A 365 -7.98 7.43 -5.70
N PRO A 366 -7.81 6.20 -5.19
CA PRO A 366 -8.95 5.30 -4.97
C PRO A 366 -9.74 5.70 -3.72
N ILE A 367 -11.06 5.47 -3.76
CA ILE A 367 -11.90 5.34 -2.57
C ILE A 367 -11.72 3.90 -2.06
N PRO A 368 -11.17 3.69 -0.85
CA PRO A 368 -11.00 2.34 -0.30
C PRO A 368 -12.34 1.59 -0.29
N SER A 369 -12.34 0.36 -0.80
CA SER A 369 -13.57 -0.43 -0.87
C SER A 369 -13.99 -0.92 0.53
N GLN A 370 -15.31 -1.05 0.73
CA GLN A 370 -15.94 -1.66 1.92
C GLN A 370 -15.84 -0.90 3.26
N LEU A 371 -14.93 0.05 3.41
CA LEU A 371 -14.72 0.79 4.66
C LEU A 371 -14.81 2.30 4.42
N PRO A 372 -15.62 3.04 5.20
CA PRO A 372 -15.59 4.49 5.17
C PRO A 372 -14.20 5.01 5.52
N TRP A 373 -13.75 6.00 4.76
CA TRP A 373 -12.46 6.65 4.95
C TRP A 373 -12.64 8.17 4.99
N GLY A 374 -11.80 8.87 5.75
CA GLY A 374 -11.80 10.33 5.75
C GLY A 374 -10.76 10.92 6.68
N ASP A 375 -9.63 11.33 6.10
CA ASP A 375 -8.56 12.01 6.84
C ASP A 375 -8.29 13.40 6.22
N PRO A 376 -8.61 14.51 6.90
CA PRO A 376 -8.28 15.85 6.41
C PRO A 376 -6.77 16.10 6.38
N ASP A 377 -5.98 15.57 7.33
CA ASP A 377 -4.52 15.79 7.38
C ASP A 377 -3.85 15.17 6.15
N TYR A 378 -4.35 14.02 5.70
CA TYR A 378 -3.91 13.37 4.46
C TYR A 378 -3.99 14.34 3.27
N LEU A 379 -5.12 15.04 3.12
CA LEU A 379 -5.32 15.99 2.01
C LEU A 379 -4.56 17.29 2.23
N TYR A 380 -4.45 17.79 3.46
CA TYR A 380 -3.62 18.96 3.77
C TYR A 380 -2.13 18.73 3.49
N GLN A 381 -1.68 17.47 3.52
CA GLN A 381 -0.32 17.09 3.12
C GLN A 381 -0.20 16.85 1.61
N LEU A 382 -1.14 16.09 1.03
CA LEU A 382 -1.07 15.71 -0.38
C LEU A 382 -1.30 16.89 -1.33
N LEU A 383 -2.34 17.71 -1.11
CA LEU A 383 -2.75 18.72 -2.09
C LEU A 383 -1.66 19.78 -2.35
N PRO A 384 -0.95 20.32 -1.34
CA PRO A 384 0.20 21.20 -1.60
C PRO A 384 1.27 20.52 -2.45
N ALA A 385 1.63 19.27 -2.13
CA ALA A 385 2.63 18.53 -2.90
C ALA A 385 2.20 18.29 -4.36
N LEU A 386 0.89 18.16 -4.61
CA LEU A 386 0.34 18.09 -5.97
C LEU A 386 0.46 19.45 -6.69
N ILE A 387 0.10 20.55 -6.02
CA ILE A 387 0.22 21.92 -6.58
C ILE A 387 1.67 22.22 -6.94
N ASP A 388 2.61 21.92 -6.04
CA ASP A 388 4.06 22.12 -6.26
C ASP A 388 4.60 21.26 -7.41
N ALA A 389 3.91 20.17 -7.75
CA ALA A 389 4.23 19.29 -8.87
C ALA A 389 3.39 19.60 -10.13
N ASP A 390 2.80 20.79 -10.24
CA ASP A 390 1.99 21.27 -11.37
C ASP A 390 0.76 20.39 -11.67
N TYR A 391 0.19 19.71 -10.67
CA TYR A 391 -1.10 19.05 -10.83
C TYR A 391 -2.24 20.05 -10.78
N ASP A 392 -3.12 19.97 -11.76
CA ASP A 392 -4.33 20.80 -11.86
C ASP A 392 -5.63 19.99 -11.85
N GLY A 393 -5.54 18.67 -11.63
CA GLY A 393 -6.69 17.81 -11.40
C GLY A 393 -6.55 16.79 -10.26
N LEU A 394 -7.67 16.50 -9.61
CA LEU A 394 -7.87 15.37 -8.71
C LEU A 394 -9.03 14.50 -9.22
N GLN A 395 -8.78 13.22 -9.44
CA GLN A 395 -9.78 12.22 -9.82
C GLN A 395 -9.89 11.15 -8.76
N LEU A 396 -11.11 10.88 -8.28
CA LEU A 396 -11.37 9.77 -7.39
C LEU A 396 -11.80 8.53 -8.17
N THR A 397 -11.30 7.35 -7.84
CA THR A 397 -11.83 6.10 -8.38
C THR A 397 -12.83 5.51 -7.40
N ALA A 398 -14.09 5.37 -7.84
CA ALA A 398 -15.14 4.76 -7.04
C ALA A 398 -14.84 3.27 -6.76
N PRO A 399 -15.28 2.75 -5.60
CA PRO A 399 -15.07 1.35 -5.24
C PRO A 399 -15.72 0.40 -6.26
N THR A 400 -14.96 -0.60 -6.71
CA THR A 400 -15.49 -1.71 -7.51
C THR A 400 -15.73 -2.93 -6.63
N THR A 401 -16.94 -3.50 -6.71
CA THR A 401 -17.22 -4.81 -6.12
C THR A 401 -16.66 -5.87 -7.06
N ALA A 402 -15.58 -6.55 -6.65
CA ALA A 402 -15.06 -7.64 -7.44
C ALA A 402 -15.85 -8.94 -7.16
N GLY A 403 -16.32 -9.55 -8.23
CA GLY A 403 -17.07 -10.81 -8.24
C GLY A 403 -17.87 -10.94 -9.55
N GLU A 404 -18.23 -12.18 -9.94
CA GLU A 404 -19.10 -12.44 -11.09
C GLU A 404 -20.53 -11.91 -10.90
N GLU A 405 -20.91 -11.65 -9.64
CA GLU A 405 -22.11 -10.91 -9.24
C GLU A 405 -21.79 -9.45 -8.94
N SER A 406 -21.11 -8.78 -9.85
CA SER A 406 -20.91 -7.34 -9.78
C SER A 406 -22.28 -6.65 -9.89
N THR A 407 -22.82 -6.15 -8.78
CA THR A 407 -23.91 -5.17 -8.83
C THR A 407 -23.29 -3.80 -9.09
N PRO A 408 -23.85 -2.98 -10.01
CA PRO A 408 -23.43 -1.60 -10.19
C PRO A 408 -23.34 -0.88 -8.84
N PHE A 409 -22.27 -0.12 -8.65
CA PHE A 409 -22.11 0.70 -7.46
C PHE A 409 -23.36 1.56 -7.25
N GLY A 410 -23.98 1.46 -6.06
CA GLY A 410 -25.07 2.35 -5.64
C GLY A 410 -26.48 1.76 -5.52
N GLU A 411 -26.79 0.56 -6.03
CA GLU A 411 -28.18 0.08 -6.08
C GLU A 411 -28.58 -1.02 -5.08
N LYS A 412 -27.63 -1.59 -4.30
CA LYS A 412 -28.00 -2.53 -3.22
C LYS A 412 -28.73 -1.80 -2.09
N LEU A 413 -30.01 -2.13 -1.93
CA LEU A 413 -30.93 -1.72 -0.86
C LEU A 413 -30.71 -2.54 0.43
N GLU A 414 -29.49 -2.62 0.96
CA GLU A 414 -29.25 -3.25 2.28
C GLU A 414 -28.12 -2.56 3.07
N THR A 415 -28.22 -1.24 3.22
CA THR A 415 -27.46 -0.47 4.21
C THR A 415 -28.42 0.46 4.96
N PRO A 416 -28.04 1.02 6.12
CA PRO A 416 -28.85 2.03 6.80
C PRO A 416 -28.98 3.34 6.04
N THR A 417 -28.13 3.54 5.03
CA THR A 417 -28.24 4.57 4.03
C THR A 417 -29.23 4.15 2.94
N HIS A 418 -29.96 5.10 2.36
CA HIS A 418 -30.92 4.80 1.29
C HIS A 418 -30.21 4.25 0.05
N TRP A 419 -28.96 4.65 -0.18
CA TRP A 419 -28.09 4.20 -1.27
C TRP A 419 -26.65 3.89 -0.78
N GLU A 420 -25.97 2.90 -1.37
CA GLU A 420 -24.61 2.47 -0.96
C GLU A 420 -23.56 3.60 -1.06
N TYR A 421 -23.67 4.51 -2.04
CA TYR A 421 -22.70 5.59 -2.21
C TYR A 421 -22.66 6.55 -1.00
N GLU A 422 -23.76 6.62 -0.23
CA GLU A 422 -23.85 7.52 0.92
C GLU A 422 -22.87 7.10 2.01
N ARG A 423 -22.41 5.84 2.04
CA ARG A 423 -21.34 5.38 2.93
C ARG A 423 -20.05 6.19 2.78
N TYR A 424 -19.76 6.67 1.57
CA TYR A 424 -18.51 7.37 1.23
C TYR A 424 -18.66 8.89 1.28
N TRP A 425 -19.75 9.42 1.86
CA TRP A 425 -20.09 10.83 1.84
C TRP A 425 -18.95 11.72 2.35
N TYR A 426 -18.27 11.30 3.43
CA TYR A 426 -17.25 12.14 4.07
C TYR A 426 -15.97 12.24 3.23
N GLN A 427 -15.52 11.15 2.61
CA GLN A 427 -14.39 11.21 1.68
C GLN A 427 -14.69 12.12 0.49
N LEU A 428 -15.88 12.01 -0.10
CA LEU A 428 -16.31 12.88 -1.19
C LEU A 428 -16.39 14.34 -0.74
N HIS A 429 -16.89 14.58 0.48
CA HIS A 429 -16.95 15.91 1.07
C HIS A 429 -15.56 16.51 1.23
N LEU A 430 -14.63 15.79 1.86
CA LEU A 430 -13.25 16.23 2.07
C LEU A 430 -12.53 16.50 0.74
N CYS A 431 -12.50 15.52 -0.16
CA CYS A 431 -11.76 15.61 -1.41
C CYS A 431 -12.32 16.73 -2.30
N GLY A 432 -13.64 16.80 -2.46
CA GLY A 432 -14.26 17.82 -3.31
C GLY A 432 -14.08 19.24 -2.77
N ARG A 433 -14.28 19.45 -1.46
CA ARG A 433 -14.14 20.77 -0.82
C ARG A 433 -12.70 21.26 -0.80
N LEU A 434 -11.76 20.40 -0.40
CA LEU A 434 -10.34 20.78 -0.31
C LEU A 434 -9.67 20.87 -1.69
N ALA A 435 -10.06 20.05 -2.68
CA ALA A 435 -9.57 20.23 -4.05
C ALA A 435 -10.15 21.47 -4.73
N TYR A 436 -11.36 21.90 -4.36
CA TYR A 436 -11.86 23.20 -4.80
C TYR A 436 -11.11 24.33 -4.09
N TYR A 437 -11.05 24.34 -2.76
CA TYR A 437 -10.39 25.41 -2.01
C TYR A 437 -9.65 24.85 -0.78
N PRO A 438 -8.32 24.65 -0.85
CA PRO A 438 -7.53 24.05 0.23
C PRO A 438 -7.62 24.80 1.55
N GLN A 439 -7.89 26.11 1.55
CA GLN A 439 -8.10 26.90 2.76
C GLN A 439 -9.53 26.83 3.32
N THR A 440 -10.35 25.86 2.88
CA THR A 440 -11.71 25.64 3.40
C THR A 440 -11.67 25.49 4.93
N ASN A 441 -12.51 26.25 5.62
CA ASN A 441 -12.60 26.25 7.08
C ASN A 441 -13.01 24.87 7.61
N GLY A 442 -12.33 24.37 8.65
CA GLY A 442 -12.63 23.09 9.29
C GLY A 442 -14.08 22.95 9.78
N ALA A 443 -14.74 24.06 10.14
CA ALA A 443 -16.17 24.07 10.49
C ALA A 443 -17.06 23.59 9.32
N VAL A 444 -16.68 23.87 8.06
CA VAL A 444 -17.39 23.36 6.88
C VAL A 444 -17.22 21.86 6.77
N LEU A 445 -16.01 21.34 7.03
CA LEU A 445 -15.68 19.92 6.89
C LEU A 445 -16.40 19.03 7.91
N ILE A 446 -16.64 19.54 9.12
CA ILE A 446 -17.29 18.77 10.20
C ILE A 446 -18.79 19.04 10.35
N ARG A 447 -19.37 20.05 9.67
CA ARG A 447 -20.78 20.45 9.88
C ARG A 447 -21.78 19.30 9.67
N ASP A 448 -21.51 18.43 8.71
CA ASP A 448 -22.40 17.33 8.40
C ASP A 448 -22.38 16.24 9.49
N PHE A 449 -21.27 16.11 10.24
CA PHE A 449 -21.25 15.27 11.43
C PHE A 449 -22.15 15.83 12.53
N HIS A 450 -22.15 17.15 12.77
CA HIS A 450 -23.08 17.76 13.72
C HIS A 450 -24.54 17.59 13.28
N ARG A 451 -24.82 17.81 11.99
CA ARG A 451 -26.17 17.64 11.44
C ARG A 451 -26.68 16.19 11.56
N ARG A 452 -25.80 15.20 11.41
CA ARG A 452 -26.16 13.77 11.46
C ARG A 452 -26.20 13.22 12.90
N PHE A 453 -25.24 13.59 13.74
CA PHE A 453 -24.97 12.92 15.02
C PHE A 453 -25.01 13.85 16.24
N GLY A 454 -25.36 15.13 16.06
CA GLY A 454 -25.41 16.13 17.12
C GLY A 454 -24.01 16.49 17.66
N GLU A 455 -23.93 16.85 18.94
CA GLU A 455 -22.68 17.31 19.58
C GLU A 455 -21.53 16.28 19.50
N LYS A 456 -21.88 14.98 19.51
CA LYS A 456 -20.92 13.87 19.39
C LYS A 456 -20.42 13.63 17.97
N GLY A 457 -20.88 14.40 16.98
CA GLY A 457 -20.36 14.34 15.62
C GLY A 457 -18.86 14.62 15.53
N ASN A 458 -18.31 15.49 16.37
CA ASN A 458 -16.86 15.76 16.43
C ASN A 458 -16.05 14.52 16.80
N ASP A 459 -16.57 13.72 17.73
CA ASP A 459 -15.90 12.49 18.13
C ASP A 459 -15.86 11.49 16.98
N LEU A 460 -16.94 11.41 16.19
CA LEU A 460 -16.96 10.55 15.01
C LEU A 460 -16.00 11.07 13.93
N ALA A 461 -15.95 12.38 13.68
CA ALA A 461 -14.98 12.98 12.77
C ALA A 461 -13.52 12.68 13.18
N ALA A 462 -13.21 12.76 14.47
CA ALA A 462 -11.91 12.38 15.01
C ALA A 462 -11.63 10.87 14.87
N LEU A 463 -12.67 10.01 14.93
CA LEU A 463 -12.53 8.59 14.67
C LEU A 463 -12.20 8.31 13.20
N TYR A 464 -12.90 8.97 12.27
CA TYR A 464 -12.57 8.92 10.83
C TYR A 464 -11.13 9.35 10.54
N HIS A 465 -10.68 10.41 11.21
CA HIS A 465 -9.31 10.89 11.10
C HIS A 465 -8.29 9.83 11.55
N LEU A 466 -8.51 9.13 12.67
CA LEU A 466 -7.63 8.06 13.14
C LEU A 466 -7.65 6.84 12.21
N THR A 467 -8.84 6.37 11.84
CA THR A 467 -8.99 5.17 11.00
C THR A 467 -8.45 5.41 9.59
N GLY A 468 -8.52 6.64 9.09
CA GLY A 468 -7.99 7.05 7.80
C GLY A 468 -6.48 6.85 7.64
N LYS A 469 -5.72 6.75 8.73
CA LYS A 469 -4.25 6.58 8.70
C LYS A 469 -3.81 5.12 8.55
N VAL A 470 -4.67 4.15 8.88
CA VAL A 470 -4.30 2.74 8.96
C VAL A 470 -3.99 2.14 7.58
N LEU A 471 -4.91 2.26 6.62
CA LEU A 471 -4.73 1.67 5.29
C LEU A 471 -3.57 2.33 4.51
N PRO A 472 -3.43 3.67 4.46
CA PRO A 472 -2.25 4.33 3.88
C PRO A 472 -0.92 3.78 4.39
N LEU A 473 -0.77 3.65 5.71
CA LEU A 473 0.46 3.15 6.31
C LEU A 473 0.71 1.68 5.95
N TYR A 474 -0.32 0.83 6.06
CA TYR A 474 -0.23 -0.58 5.70
C TYR A 474 0.18 -0.77 4.23
N ASN A 475 -0.49 -0.08 3.31
CA ASN A 475 -0.26 -0.22 1.87
C ASN A 475 1.10 0.36 1.44
N THR A 476 1.66 1.34 2.16
CA THR A 476 3.02 1.82 1.89
C THR A 476 4.08 0.82 2.41
N PHE A 477 3.85 0.19 3.56
CA PHE A 477 4.76 -0.81 4.12
C PHE A 477 4.70 -2.16 3.39
N HIS A 478 3.54 -2.54 2.84
CA HIS A 478 3.33 -3.81 2.14
C HIS A 478 2.95 -3.60 0.68
N ALA A 479 3.87 -3.90 -0.24
CA ALA A 479 3.57 -3.84 -1.66
C ALA A 479 2.49 -4.85 -2.05
N THR A 480 1.55 -4.40 -2.87
CA THR A 480 0.51 -5.25 -3.44
C THR A 480 1.06 -6.16 -4.50
N THR A 481 0.78 -7.46 -4.38
CA THR A 481 1.21 -8.47 -5.35
C THR A 481 0.04 -9.00 -6.19
N ALA A 482 -1.22 -8.66 -5.85
CA ALA A 482 -2.44 -9.04 -6.56
C ALA A 482 -3.64 -8.14 -6.17
N TRP A 483 -4.82 -8.40 -6.76
CA TRP A 483 -6.10 -7.89 -6.26
C TRP A 483 -6.45 -8.61 -4.94
N GLU A 484 -6.09 -7.98 -3.81
CA GLU A 484 -6.37 -8.44 -2.45
C GLU A 484 -7.66 -7.78 -1.91
N PRO A 485 -8.41 -8.45 -1.01
CA PRO A 485 -9.47 -7.82 -0.23
C PRO A 485 -8.93 -6.59 0.52
N ALA A 486 -9.79 -5.61 0.84
CA ALA A 486 -9.38 -4.43 1.60
C ALA A 486 -8.80 -4.77 2.98
N LEU A 487 -9.20 -5.90 3.56
CA LEU A 487 -8.64 -6.49 4.77
C LEU A 487 -8.06 -7.87 4.45
N ASP A 488 -6.74 -8.00 4.50
CA ASP A 488 -6.00 -9.24 4.27
C ASP A 488 -5.06 -9.56 5.43
N THR A 489 -4.67 -10.84 5.53
CA THR A 489 -3.72 -11.34 6.53
C THR A 489 -2.27 -11.09 6.11
N GLY A 490 -2.01 -10.72 4.85
CA GLY A 490 -0.69 -10.56 4.25
C GLY A 490 0.02 -11.87 3.92
N GLY A 491 -0.73 -12.97 3.81
CA GLY A 491 -0.20 -14.33 3.63
C GLY A 491 0.50 -14.91 4.85
N LEU A 492 1.13 -16.07 4.72
CA LEU A 492 1.86 -16.74 5.81
C LEU A 492 3.11 -15.94 6.23
N LEU A 493 3.53 -16.07 7.48
CA LEU A 493 4.64 -15.33 8.08
C LEU A 493 5.94 -15.37 7.25
N PRO A 494 6.39 -16.52 6.69
CA PRO A 494 7.58 -16.56 5.84
C PRO A 494 7.43 -15.79 4.52
N PHE A 495 6.20 -15.70 4.00
CA PHE A 495 5.85 -14.92 2.81
C PHE A 495 5.74 -13.42 3.17
N TYR A 496 5.04 -13.09 4.26
CA TYR A 496 4.94 -11.74 4.82
C TYR A 496 6.31 -11.12 5.08
N LEU A 497 7.24 -11.90 5.64
CA LEU A 497 8.62 -11.50 5.90
C LEU A 497 9.39 -11.05 4.64
N ARG A 498 9.05 -11.63 3.48
CA ARG A 498 9.75 -11.44 2.21
C ARG A 498 9.03 -10.49 1.27
N ARG A 499 7.84 -10.03 1.64
CA ARG A 499 7.08 -9.05 0.86
C ARG A 499 7.86 -7.73 0.83
N PRO A 500 8.10 -7.16 -0.37
CA PRO A 500 8.79 -5.88 -0.46
C PRO A 500 7.88 -4.75 0.04
N THR A 501 8.50 -3.63 0.43
CA THR A 501 7.76 -2.40 0.73
C THR A 501 7.30 -1.72 -0.56
N ALA A 502 6.18 -1.00 -0.52
CA ALA A 502 5.69 -0.29 -1.70
C ALA A 502 6.54 0.95 -2.02
N ASP A 503 7.35 1.42 -1.06
CA ASP A 503 8.31 2.51 -1.17
C ASP A 503 9.67 2.15 -0.53
N PRO A 504 10.51 1.37 -1.24
CA PRO A 504 11.80 0.89 -0.72
C PRO A 504 12.86 1.99 -0.55
N ALA A 505 12.62 3.20 -1.06
CA ALA A 505 13.51 4.34 -0.85
C ALA A 505 13.37 4.92 0.58
N LEU A 506 12.17 4.84 1.14
CA LEU A 506 11.85 5.38 2.46
C LEU A 506 11.68 4.32 3.54
N PHE A 507 11.21 3.11 3.19
CA PHE A 507 10.89 2.03 4.13
C PHE A 507 11.80 0.83 3.92
N ALA A 508 12.35 0.31 5.01
CA ALA A 508 13.10 -0.93 5.00
C ALA A 508 12.15 -2.12 5.17
N ASP A 509 12.45 -3.24 4.51
CA ASP A 509 11.79 -4.51 4.81
C ASP A 509 12.40 -5.18 6.07
N CYS A 510 11.77 -6.26 6.53
CA CYS A 510 12.19 -6.99 7.72
C CYS A 510 13.59 -7.60 7.61
N ARG A 511 13.99 -8.08 6.41
CA ARG A 511 15.30 -8.70 6.19
C ARG A 511 16.39 -7.64 6.12
N GLU A 512 16.14 -6.53 5.44
CA GLU A 512 17.02 -5.37 5.40
C GLU A 512 17.31 -4.85 6.82
N TYR A 513 16.27 -4.70 7.65
CA TYR A 513 16.42 -4.29 9.04
C TYR A 513 17.26 -5.27 9.85
N VAL A 514 16.94 -6.57 9.82
CA VAL A 514 17.69 -7.58 10.59
C VAL A 514 19.15 -7.65 10.13
N HIS A 515 19.40 -7.61 8.82
CA HIS A 515 20.76 -7.56 8.29
C HIS A 515 21.52 -6.33 8.80
N ALA A 516 20.89 -5.16 8.82
CA ALA A 516 21.51 -3.94 9.30
C ALA A 516 21.83 -4.00 10.81
N VAL A 517 20.92 -4.54 11.61
CA VAL A 517 21.13 -4.73 13.05
C VAL A 517 22.30 -5.69 13.32
N LEU A 518 22.31 -6.85 12.67
CA LEU A 518 23.34 -7.88 12.91
C LEU A 518 24.73 -7.44 12.45
N ASN A 519 24.82 -6.74 11.32
CA ASN A 519 26.08 -6.23 10.78
C ASN A 519 26.47 -4.85 11.32
N ARG A 520 25.66 -4.26 12.21
CA ARG A 520 25.87 -2.91 12.77
C ARG A 520 26.02 -1.83 11.69
N THR A 521 25.30 -1.99 10.57
CA THR A 521 25.28 -0.98 9.50
C THR A 521 24.17 0.03 9.75
N GLU A 522 24.39 1.27 9.33
CA GLU A 522 23.40 2.34 9.48
C GLU A 522 22.19 2.09 8.57
N LEU A 523 20.98 2.22 9.12
CA LEU A 523 19.72 2.10 8.38
C LEU A 523 19.03 3.46 8.31
N THR A 524 19.14 4.14 7.17
CA THR A 524 18.63 5.50 6.95
C THR A 524 17.21 5.51 6.37
N LYS A 525 16.40 4.51 6.75
CA LYS A 525 15.02 4.29 6.33
C LYS A 525 14.12 4.11 7.55
N VAL A 526 12.82 4.26 7.36
CA VAL A 526 11.82 3.88 8.38
C VAL A 526 11.93 2.37 8.59
N ALA A 527 12.25 1.96 9.81
CA ALA A 527 12.44 0.56 10.15
C ALA A 527 11.10 -0.14 10.46
N PRO A 528 10.96 -1.45 10.17
CA PRO A 528 9.77 -2.25 10.50
C PRO A 528 9.28 -2.14 11.96
N PRO A 529 10.15 -2.09 13.00
CA PRO A 529 9.69 -1.83 14.37
C PRO A 529 8.92 -0.51 14.54
N ALA A 530 9.31 0.55 13.83
CA ALA A 530 8.63 1.85 13.90
C ALA A 530 7.24 1.77 13.26
N VAL A 531 7.11 1.08 12.13
CA VAL A 531 5.81 0.83 11.48
C VAL A 531 4.91 -0.02 12.40
N ALA A 532 5.46 -1.08 13.00
CA ALA A 532 4.71 -1.93 13.93
C ALA A 532 4.26 -1.14 15.17
N ALA A 533 5.10 -0.23 15.70
CA ALA A 533 4.74 0.63 16.82
C ALA A 533 3.60 1.59 16.44
N GLU A 534 3.67 2.23 15.28
CA GLU A 534 2.65 3.17 14.83
C GLU A 534 1.30 2.49 14.54
N LEU A 535 1.29 1.34 13.88
CA LEU A 535 0.08 0.52 13.72
C LEU A 535 -0.49 0.08 15.08
N GLY A 536 0.38 -0.27 16.03
CA GLY A 536 -0.02 -0.64 17.39
C GLY A 536 -0.66 0.52 18.15
N ARG A 537 -0.09 1.73 18.02
CA ARG A 537 -0.60 2.98 18.61
C ARG A 537 -1.96 3.33 18.02
N LEU A 538 -2.07 3.43 16.70
CA LEU A 538 -3.32 3.70 15.98
C LEU A 538 -4.40 2.67 16.35
N GLY A 539 -4.05 1.38 16.33
CA GLY A 539 -4.97 0.30 16.69
C GLY A 539 -5.51 0.42 18.11
N THR A 540 -4.64 0.74 19.08
CA THR A 540 -5.03 0.93 20.48
C THR A 540 -5.95 2.13 20.64
N GLU A 541 -5.57 3.29 20.11
CA GLU A 541 -6.35 4.53 20.22
C GLU A 541 -7.73 4.40 19.56
N ILE A 542 -7.80 3.76 18.38
CA ILE A 542 -9.07 3.50 17.69
C ILE A 542 -9.98 2.64 18.57
N ILE A 543 -9.47 1.54 19.15
CA ILE A 543 -10.27 0.62 19.97
C ILE A 543 -10.74 1.30 21.26
N GLU A 544 -9.90 2.11 21.90
CA GLU A 544 -10.28 2.90 23.07
C GLU A 544 -11.39 3.90 22.73
N LYS A 545 -11.26 4.62 21.61
CA LYS A 545 -12.24 5.61 21.16
C LYS A 545 -13.57 4.96 20.75
N VAL A 546 -13.53 3.80 20.10
CA VAL A 546 -14.74 3.01 19.79
C VAL A 546 -15.47 2.62 21.07
N ARG A 547 -14.77 2.08 22.07
CA ARG A 547 -15.40 1.72 23.36
C ARG A 547 -16.08 2.92 24.02
N ALA A 548 -15.40 4.06 24.06
CA ALA A 548 -15.97 5.28 24.63
C ALA A 548 -17.23 5.76 23.88
N LEU A 549 -17.29 5.57 22.55
CA LEU A 549 -18.45 5.98 21.74
C LEU A 549 -19.59 4.95 21.76
N GLN A 550 -19.31 3.68 22.03
CA GLN A 550 -20.33 2.64 22.22
C GLN A 550 -21.21 2.89 23.46
N GLU A 551 -20.71 3.64 24.44
CA GLU A 551 -21.47 4.03 25.64
C GLU A 551 -22.51 5.14 25.36
N VAL A 552 -22.43 5.81 24.20
CA VAL A 552 -23.34 6.89 23.82
C VAL A 552 -24.60 6.30 23.19
N SER A 553 -25.76 6.56 23.80
CA SER A 553 -27.07 6.23 23.22
C SER A 553 -27.63 7.40 22.41
N LEU A 554 -27.77 7.22 21.10
CA LEU A 554 -28.53 8.13 20.25
C LEU A 554 -30.04 7.83 20.39
N SER A 555 -30.89 8.86 20.24
CA SER A 555 -32.35 8.66 20.21
C SER A 555 -32.74 7.70 19.09
N THR A 556 -33.67 6.77 19.35
CA THR A 556 -34.22 5.86 18.33
C THR A 556 -34.96 6.59 17.20
N GLU A 557 -35.34 7.84 17.41
CA GLU A 557 -35.92 8.72 16.38
C GLU A 557 -34.86 9.34 15.45
N ASN A 558 -33.56 9.24 15.79
CA ASN A 558 -32.51 9.71 14.91
C ASN A 558 -32.31 8.73 13.75
N ARG A 559 -32.63 9.20 12.54
CA ARG A 559 -32.48 8.44 11.28
C ARG A 559 -31.05 7.95 10.99
N PHE A 560 -30.03 8.43 11.70
CA PHE A 560 -28.62 8.09 11.52
C PHE A 560 -28.06 7.11 12.58
N VAL A 561 -28.89 6.58 13.49
CA VAL A 561 -28.46 5.58 14.51
C VAL A 561 -27.69 4.43 13.89
N THR A 562 -28.19 3.87 12.80
CA THR A 562 -27.54 2.71 12.20
C THR A 562 -26.26 3.09 11.43
N GLU A 563 -26.16 4.32 10.90
CA GLU A 563 -24.89 4.84 10.35
C GLU A 563 -23.82 4.99 11.45
N TRP A 564 -24.23 5.43 12.65
CA TRP A 564 -23.37 5.50 13.82
C TRP A 564 -22.84 4.13 14.22
N GLU A 565 -23.73 3.15 14.42
CA GLU A 565 -23.35 1.78 14.81
C GLU A 565 -22.42 1.13 13.78
N GLN A 566 -22.71 1.31 12.48
CA GLN A 566 -21.83 0.80 11.41
C GLN A 566 -20.47 1.50 11.39
N THR A 567 -20.42 2.80 11.59
CA THR A 567 -19.14 3.53 11.65
C THR A 567 -18.27 3.01 12.80
N LEU A 568 -18.86 2.77 13.97
CA LEU A 568 -18.14 2.19 15.11
C LEU A 568 -17.65 0.76 14.82
N LEU A 569 -18.47 -0.05 14.15
CA LEU A 569 -18.07 -1.38 13.70
C LEU A 569 -16.87 -1.31 12.75
N TRP A 570 -16.91 -0.45 11.73
CA TRP A 570 -15.83 -0.28 10.76
C TRP A 570 -14.54 0.23 11.40
N ALA A 571 -14.66 1.18 12.32
CA ALA A 571 -13.51 1.64 13.09
C ALA A 571 -12.91 0.51 13.94
N GLU A 572 -13.74 -0.31 14.59
CA GLU A 572 -13.27 -1.48 15.33
C GLU A 572 -12.51 -2.47 14.42
N LEU A 573 -13.00 -2.69 13.18
CA LEU A 573 -12.28 -3.54 12.22
C LEU A 573 -10.90 -3.01 11.90
N LEU A 574 -10.79 -1.72 11.57
CA LEU A 574 -9.51 -1.08 11.23
C LEU A 574 -8.56 -1.04 12.43
N GLY A 575 -9.07 -0.80 13.63
CA GLY A 575 -8.27 -0.86 14.87
C GLY A 575 -7.70 -2.26 15.10
N ARG A 576 -8.52 -3.31 14.92
CA ARG A 576 -8.09 -4.71 15.04
C ARG A 576 -7.12 -5.13 13.94
N PHE A 577 -7.34 -4.67 12.72
CA PHE A 577 -6.44 -4.87 11.58
C PHE A 577 -5.06 -4.25 11.83
N ALA A 578 -5.00 -3.03 12.38
CA ALA A 578 -3.76 -2.38 12.76
C ALA A 578 -3.00 -3.16 13.86
N LEU A 579 -3.71 -3.60 14.90
CA LEU A 579 -3.12 -4.43 15.97
C LEU A 579 -2.61 -5.79 15.43
N TYR A 580 -3.35 -6.41 14.52
CA TYR A 580 -2.93 -7.64 13.85
C TYR A 580 -1.60 -7.46 13.11
N HIS A 581 -1.50 -6.46 12.24
CA HIS A 581 -0.30 -6.22 11.44
C HIS A 581 0.87 -5.69 12.27
N SER A 582 0.60 -5.00 13.39
CA SER A 582 1.62 -4.69 14.40
C SER A 582 2.28 -5.95 14.95
N ALA A 583 1.47 -6.90 15.47
CA ALA A 583 1.98 -8.14 16.03
C ALA A 583 2.62 -9.05 14.95
N LYS A 584 2.02 -9.13 13.76
CA LYS A 584 2.57 -9.93 12.65
C LYS A 584 3.92 -9.41 12.15
N THR A 585 4.09 -8.10 12.06
CA THR A 585 5.39 -7.49 11.72
C THR A 585 6.44 -7.84 12.76
N LYS A 586 6.11 -7.79 14.07
CA LYS A 586 7.03 -8.23 15.13
C LYS A 586 7.40 -9.71 15.00
N ALA A 587 6.43 -10.57 14.69
CA ALA A 587 6.70 -11.99 14.44
C ALA A 587 7.64 -12.20 13.23
N ALA A 588 7.48 -11.41 12.17
CA ALA A 588 8.29 -11.51 10.96
C ALA A 588 9.75 -11.12 11.25
N ILE A 589 9.96 -10.05 12.01
CA ILE A 589 11.29 -9.61 12.45
C ILE A 589 11.97 -10.73 13.25
N GLU A 590 11.27 -11.35 14.20
CA GLU A 590 11.82 -12.46 14.99
C GLU A 590 12.14 -13.69 14.11
N LEU A 591 11.28 -14.02 13.13
CA LEU A 591 11.59 -15.08 12.16
C LEU A 591 12.86 -14.77 11.35
N ALA A 592 13.04 -13.52 10.90
CA ALA A 592 14.28 -13.12 10.21
C ALA A 592 15.52 -13.22 11.12
N PHE A 593 15.43 -12.82 12.40
CA PHE A 593 16.52 -13.02 13.35
C PHE A 593 16.83 -14.50 13.52
N PHE A 594 15.81 -15.38 13.61
CA PHE A 594 16.03 -16.81 13.64
C PHE A 594 16.74 -17.30 12.37
N SER A 595 16.29 -16.90 11.19
CA SER A 595 16.91 -17.31 9.91
C SER A 595 18.40 -16.98 9.87
N ALA A 596 18.81 -15.85 10.44
CA ALA A 596 20.21 -15.41 10.49
C ALA A 596 21.04 -15.99 11.65
N THR A 597 20.43 -16.22 12.83
CA THR A 597 21.19 -16.53 14.06
C THR A 597 21.00 -17.97 14.56
N LYS A 598 19.93 -18.64 14.15
CA LYS A 598 19.48 -19.94 14.68
C LYS A 598 19.23 -19.94 16.21
N ASP A 599 18.93 -18.78 16.79
CA ASP A 599 18.50 -18.65 18.18
C ASP A 599 17.03 -19.06 18.33
N PHE A 600 16.75 -20.09 19.12
CA PHE A 600 15.39 -20.64 19.22
C PHE A 600 14.43 -19.70 19.94
N SER A 601 14.94 -18.76 20.75
CA SER A 601 14.10 -17.79 21.45
C SER A 601 13.34 -16.89 20.47
N CYS A 602 13.88 -16.68 19.26
CA CYS A 602 13.22 -15.95 18.20
C CYS A 602 11.96 -16.66 17.68
N LEU A 603 12.00 -17.99 17.51
CA LEU A 603 10.81 -18.74 17.11
C LEU A 603 9.71 -18.73 18.18
N GLU A 604 10.09 -18.79 19.45
CA GLU A 604 9.14 -18.71 20.57
C GLU A 604 8.46 -17.33 20.65
N LYS A 605 9.23 -16.25 20.46
CA LYS A 605 8.69 -14.89 20.37
C LYS A 605 7.81 -14.72 19.14
N ALA A 606 8.25 -15.21 17.98
CA ALA A 606 7.44 -15.19 16.76
C ALA A 606 6.09 -15.88 16.99
N LEU A 607 6.08 -17.05 17.63
CA LEU A 607 4.85 -17.76 17.99
C LEU A 607 3.97 -16.96 18.98
N ALA A 608 4.57 -16.29 19.98
CA ALA A 608 3.84 -15.44 20.92
C ALA A 608 3.16 -14.26 20.20
N PHE A 609 3.88 -13.58 19.31
CA PHE A 609 3.34 -12.50 18.50
C PHE A 609 2.29 -12.98 17.50
N LEU A 610 2.45 -14.16 16.89
CA LEU A 610 1.40 -14.75 16.05
C LEU A 610 0.10 -15.03 16.82
N LYS A 611 0.19 -15.48 18.08
CA LYS A 611 -0.97 -15.67 18.95
C LYS A 611 -1.66 -14.34 19.28
N GLU A 612 -0.90 -13.28 19.50
CA GLU A 612 -1.42 -11.91 19.68
C GLU A 612 -2.12 -11.40 18.40
N ALA A 613 -1.49 -11.63 17.24
CA ALA A 613 -2.07 -11.31 15.94
C ALA A 613 -3.41 -12.07 15.77
N ARG A 614 -3.42 -13.40 15.92
CA ARG A 614 -4.64 -14.21 15.84
C ARG A 614 -5.72 -13.70 16.78
N PHE A 615 -5.39 -13.37 18.02
CA PHE A 615 -6.36 -12.83 18.98
C PHE A 615 -7.02 -11.53 18.48
N SER A 616 -6.25 -10.63 17.88
CA SER A 616 -6.77 -9.39 17.29
C SER A 616 -7.67 -9.67 16.08
N TRP A 617 -7.26 -10.59 15.21
CA TRP A 617 -8.02 -10.98 14.02
C TRP A 617 -9.29 -11.76 14.34
N GLU A 618 -9.26 -12.65 15.33
CA GLU A 618 -10.40 -13.50 15.67
C GLU A 618 -11.57 -12.74 16.29
N LYS A 619 -11.30 -11.52 16.78
CA LYS A 619 -12.32 -10.59 17.24
C LYS A 619 -13.00 -9.81 16.11
N LEU A 620 -12.55 -9.93 14.86
CA LEU A 620 -13.29 -9.43 13.70
C LEU A 620 -14.57 -10.28 13.51
N PRO A 621 -15.72 -9.66 13.21
CA PRO A 621 -16.96 -10.38 12.89
C PRO A 621 -16.75 -11.39 11.76
N PHE A 622 -17.48 -12.51 11.81
CA PHE A 622 -17.40 -13.54 10.76
C PHE A 622 -17.85 -13.02 9.39
N THR A 623 -18.77 -12.05 9.34
CA THR A 623 -19.33 -11.48 8.11
C THR A 623 -18.32 -10.69 7.27
N VAL A 624 -17.19 -10.27 7.86
CA VAL A 624 -16.21 -9.39 7.21
C VAL A 624 -14.86 -10.07 6.97
N ARG A 625 -14.72 -11.33 7.40
CA ARG A 625 -13.52 -12.14 7.17
C ARG A 625 -13.91 -13.38 6.33
N PRO A 626 -13.32 -13.57 5.14
CA PRO A 626 -13.41 -14.85 4.44
C PRO A 626 -13.06 -16.01 5.39
N PRO A 627 -13.90 -17.04 5.52
CA PRO A 627 -13.64 -18.15 6.44
C PRO A 627 -12.31 -18.84 6.17
N GLU A 628 -11.88 -18.84 4.89
CA GLU A 628 -10.63 -19.47 4.47
C GLU A 628 -9.40 -18.72 4.97
N GLN A 629 -9.46 -17.41 5.26
CA GLN A 629 -8.32 -16.66 5.81
C GLN A 629 -7.92 -17.14 7.22
N ARG A 630 -8.87 -17.68 8.00
CA ARG A 630 -8.56 -18.28 9.31
C ARG A 630 -7.57 -19.44 9.18
N LEU A 631 -7.57 -20.14 8.04
CA LEU A 631 -6.66 -21.23 7.77
C LEU A 631 -5.21 -20.76 7.77
N LEU A 632 -4.91 -19.60 7.17
CA LEU A 632 -3.57 -19.02 7.13
C LEU A 632 -3.04 -18.71 8.55
N LEU A 633 -3.89 -18.21 9.43
CA LEU A 633 -3.51 -17.89 10.82
C LEU A 633 -3.10 -19.13 11.62
N LEU A 634 -3.87 -20.22 11.47
CA LEU A 634 -3.58 -21.48 12.14
C LEU A 634 -2.36 -22.19 11.53
N GLU A 635 -2.20 -22.06 10.21
CA GLU A 635 -1.02 -22.58 9.50
C GLU A 635 0.26 -21.85 9.91
N ASP A 636 0.22 -20.54 10.14
CA ASP A 636 1.36 -19.76 10.66
C ASP A 636 1.85 -20.27 12.01
N GLU A 637 0.95 -20.38 12.99
CA GLU A 637 1.31 -20.91 14.32
C GLU A 637 1.87 -22.33 14.22
N LYS A 638 1.19 -23.20 13.47
CA LYS A 638 1.62 -24.59 13.28
C LYS A 638 2.96 -24.69 12.56
N ARG A 639 3.24 -23.80 11.60
CA ARG A 639 4.50 -23.77 10.85
C ARG A 639 5.66 -23.41 11.77
N ILE A 640 5.51 -22.37 12.60
CA ILE A 640 6.54 -21.98 13.56
C ILE A 640 6.73 -23.04 14.64
N GLU A 641 5.65 -23.67 15.14
CA GLU A 641 5.74 -24.80 16.07
C GLU A 641 6.47 -26.00 15.46
N THR A 642 6.19 -26.34 14.20
CA THR A 642 6.85 -27.43 13.47
C THR A 642 8.33 -27.14 13.27
N LEU A 643 8.68 -25.91 12.87
CA LEU A 643 10.05 -25.47 12.68
C LEU A 643 10.85 -25.53 14.00
N LEU A 644 10.27 -25.03 15.09
CA LEU A 644 10.88 -25.09 16.41
C LEU A 644 11.07 -26.54 16.89
N ALA A 645 10.09 -27.41 16.66
CA ALA A 645 10.20 -28.82 17.01
C ALA A 645 11.31 -29.53 16.21
N GLU A 646 11.45 -29.22 14.93
CA GLU A 646 12.50 -29.79 14.07
C GLU A 646 13.89 -29.36 14.55
N TYR A 647 14.08 -28.08 14.84
CA TYR A 647 15.34 -27.54 15.36
C TYR A 647 15.66 -28.05 16.78
N ARG A 648 14.66 -28.25 17.64
CA ARG A 648 14.84 -28.90 18.95
C ARG A 648 15.27 -30.35 18.84
N THR A 649 14.73 -31.06 17.84
CA THR A 649 15.05 -32.48 17.60
C THR A 649 16.49 -32.64 17.09
N ARG A 650 16.94 -31.74 16.20
CA ARG A 650 18.28 -31.77 15.61
C ARG A 650 19.35 -31.10 16.47
N GLY A 651 18.99 -30.06 17.21
CA GLY A 651 19.92 -29.09 17.75
C GLY A 651 20.42 -28.11 16.67
N VAL A 652 21.21 -27.13 17.08
CA VAL A 652 21.90 -26.22 16.15
C VAL A 652 22.95 -27.03 15.38
N PHE A 653 23.07 -26.78 14.08
CA PHE A 653 24.04 -27.42 13.18
C PHE A 653 24.94 -26.38 12.50
N LEU A 654 26.10 -26.84 12.02
CA LEU A 654 27.03 -26.03 11.24
C LEU A 654 26.59 -25.95 9.78
N ILE A 655 26.19 -27.07 9.19
CA ILE A 655 25.75 -27.18 7.79
C ILE A 655 24.47 -28.00 7.73
N GLY A 656 23.50 -27.58 6.92
CA GLY A 656 22.25 -28.30 6.66
C GLY A 656 21.91 -28.31 5.18
N PHE A 657 21.57 -29.48 4.65
CA PHE A 657 21.14 -29.67 3.26
C PHE A 657 19.72 -30.23 3.19
N ASP A 658 18.92 -29.65 2.30
CA ASP A 658 17.53 -30.00 2.01
C ASP A 658 17.46 -30.58 0.59
N PHE A 659 17.30 -31.90 0.49
CA PHE A 659 17.38 -32.63 -0.77
C PHE A 659 16.01 -32.71 -1.45
N GLY A 660 15.92 -32.31 -2.71
CA GLY A 660 14.65 -32.40 -3.43
C GLY A 660 14.67 -31.94 -4.88
N GLY A 661 13.49 -31.88 -5.48
CA GLY A 661 13.28 -31.33 -6.82
C GLY A 661 12.66 -29.94 -6.77
N LEU A 662 12.93 -29.12 -7.79
CA LEU A 662 12.27 -27.84 -7.96
C LEU A 662 10.75 -28.02 -8.09
N PRO A 663 9.94 -27.09 -7.55
CA PRO A 663 8.49 -27.16 -7.69
C PRO A 663 8.07 -27.07 -9.16
N THR A 664 7.01 -27.80 -9.52
CA THR A 664 6.43 -27.72 -10.87
C THR A 664 5.85 -26.33 -11.12
N THR A 665 6.14 -25.74 -12.28
CA THR A 665 5.70 -24.39 -12.60
C THR A 665 4.22 -24.34 -12.93
N VAL A 666 3.39 -23.86 -12.01
CA VAL A 666 1.96 -23.55 -12.24
C VAL A 666 1.78 -22.03 -12.35
N PRO A 667 1.01 -21.51 -13.32
CA PRO A 667 0.73 -20.07 -13.45
C PRO A 667 0.12 -19.43 -12.20
N SER A 668 -0.71 -20.17 -11.46
CA SER A 668 -1.34 -19.69 -10.22
C SER A 668 -0.36 -19.35 -9.10
N GLN A 669 0.90 -19.81 -9.17
CA GLN A 669 1.92 -19.58 -8.15
C GLN A 669 3.01 -18.58 -8.56
N GLU A 670 2.79 -17.80 -9.61
CA GLU A 670 3.77 -16.80 -10.06
C GLU A 670 4.05 -15.73 -8.99
N ILE A 671 3.00 -15.29 -8.28
CA ILE A 671 3.12 -14.37 -7.14
C ILE A 671 4.03 -14.94 -6.06
N ASN A 672 3.87 -16.23 -5.72
CA ASN A 672 4.69 -16.91 -4.72
C ASN A 672 6.17 -16.88 -5.09
N ARG A 673 6.52 -17.11 -6.37
CA ARG A 673 7.91 -17.09 -6.81
C ARG A 673 8.50 -15.69 -6.91
N SER A 674 7.68 -14.69 -7.24
CA SER A 674 8.11 -13.29 -7.29
C SER A 674 8.51 -12.77 -5.91
N VAL A 675 7.72 -13.12 -4.88
CA VAL A 675 7.94 -12.66 -3.50
C VAL A 675 8.86 -13.57 -2.70
N PHE A 676 8.68 -14.89 -2.82
CA PHE A 676 9.38 -15.91 -2.06
C PHE A 676 9.89 -17.01 -3.00
N PRO A 677 10.91 -16.73 -3.84
CA PRO A 677 11.38 -17.65 -4.88
C PRO A 677 11.85 -19.01 -4.36
N ASP A 678 12.36 -19.04 -3.14
CA ASP A 678 12.91 -20.21 -2.44
C ASP A 678 11.93 -20.83 -1.43
N TYR A 679 10.61 -20.62 -1.58
CA TYR A 679 9.60 -21.10 -0.62
C TYR A 679 9.65 -22.58 -0.31
N TYR A 680 10.19 -23.39 -1.22
CA TYR A 680 10.28 -24.83 -1.04
C TYR A 680 11.47 -25.26 -0.17
N VAL A 681 12.36 -24.36 0.24
CA VAL A 681 13.55 -24.66 1.05
C VAL A 681 13.25 -24.43 2.53
N GLU A 682 13.63 -25.39 3.38
CA GLU A 682 13.47 -25.25 4.83
C GLU A 682 14.40 -24.16 5.40
N GLU A 683 13.90 -23.37 6.36
CA GLU A 683 14.63 -22.23 6.93
C GLU A 683 15.94 -22.69 7.55
N GLY A 684 17.07 -22.18 7.02
CA GLY A 684 18.42 -22.54 7.46
C GLY A 684 19.06 -23.73 6.78
N PHE A 685 18.42 -24.32 5.78
CA PHE A 685 19.00 -25.36 4.96
C PHE A 685 19.42 -24.82 3.59
N THR A 686 20.39 -25.47 2.98
CA THR A 686 20.81 -25.24 1.60
C THR A 686 20.15 -26.28 0.70
N PHE A 687 19.48 -25.82 -0.36
CA PHE A 687 18.81 -26.71 -1.30
C PHE A 687 19.80 -27.52 -2.14
N VAL A 688 19.54 -28.81 -2.30
CA VAL A 688 20.33 -29.73 -3.13
C VAL A 688 19.41 -30.54 -4.03
N ASP A 689 19.63 -30.45 -5.33
CA ASP A 689 18.91 -31.23 -6.33
C ASP A 689 19.84 -32.21 -7.07
N PRO A 690 19.31 -33.07 -7.97
CA PRO A 690 20.12 -33.99 -8.76
C PRO A 690 21.19 -33.33 -9.63
N ARG A 691 21.03 -32.04 -9.97
CA ARG A 691 21.94 -31.27 -10.84
C ARG A 691 23.03 -30.56 -10.04
N THR A 692 22.99 -30.61 -8.71
CA THR A 692 23.95 -29.98 -7.81
C THR A 692 25.27 -30.78 -7.80
N SER A 693 25.97 -30.81 -8.93
CA SER A 693 27.27 -31.47 -9.08
C SER A 693 28.32 -30.82 -8.20
N TYR A 694 29.23 -31.60 -7.62
CA TYR A 694 30.30 -31.07 -6.76
C TYR A 694 31.10 -29.98 -7.48
N ASP A 695 31.30 -28.88 -6.77
CA ASP A 695 32.05 -27.71 -7.21
C ASP A 695 33.03 -27.34 -6.09
N PRO A 696 34.35 -27.34 -6.33
CA PRO A 696 35.37 -26.97 -5.36
C PRO A 696 35.21 -25.56 -4.78
N GLU A 697 34.68 -24.59 -5.56
CA GLU A 697 34.47 -23.23 -5.05
C GLU A 697 33.30 -23.18 -4.07
N ARG A 698 32.27 -23.98 -4.34
CA ARG A 698 31.10 -24.11 -3.48
C ARG A 698 31.33 -25.02 -2.29
N GLY A 699 32.25 -25.98 -2.41
CA GLY A 699 32.65 -26.92 -1.35
C GLY A 699 31.66 -28.08 -1.10
N TYR A 700 30.65 -28.28 -1.96
CA TYR A 700 29.75 -29.43 -1.83
C TYR A 700 29.08 -29.82 -3.16
N GLY A 701 28.60 -31.07 -3.24
CA GLY A 701 27.74 -31.56 -4.33
C GLY A 701 27.92 -33.04 -4.65
N TRP A 702 27.19 -33.51 -5.67
CA TRP A 702 27.25 -34.89 -6.16
C TRP A 702 28.49 -35.12 -7.04
N LEU A 703 29.28 -36.17 -6.74
CA LEU A 703 30.48 -36.52 -7.52
C LEU A 703 30.16 -37.19 -8.87
N ASN A 704 29.05 -37.92 -8.96
CA ASN A 704 28.55 -38.52 -10.19
C ASN A 704 27.02 -38.47 -10.19
N PRO A 705 26.41 -37.40 -10.74
CA PRO A 705 24.95 -37.21 -10.68
C PRO A 705 24.16 -38.12 -11.63
N THR A 706 24.82 -39.02 -12.36
CA THR A 706 24.17 -39.90 -13.34
C THR A 706 23.14 -40.80 -12.66
N GLY A 707 21.90 -40.79 -13.16
CA GLY A 707 20.81 -41.63 -12.63
C GLY A 707 20.11 -41.08 -11.39
N LEU A 708 20.51 -39.91 -10.87
CA LEU A 708 19.78 -39.23 -9.79
C LEU A 708 18.43 -38.70 -10.29
N GLN A 709 17.40 -38.89 -9.47
CA GLN A 709 16.06 -38.36 -9.66
C GLN A 709 15.64 -37.59 -8.41
N ALA A 710 14.61 -36.77 -8.53
CA ALA A 710 14.07 -36.03 -7.39
C ALA A 710 12.55 -36.02 -7.41
N THR A 711 11.99 -36.00 -6.20
CA THR A 711 10.58 -35.69 -5.98
C THR A 711 10.45 -34.18 -5.81
N PRO A 712 9.68 -33.48 -6.65
CA PRO A 712 9.52 -32.03 -6.54
C PRO A 712 8.74 -31.63 -5.29
N ALA A 713 9.02 -30.45 -4.76
CA ALA A 713 8.19 -29.85 -3.72
C ALA A 713 6.74 -29.68 -4.24
N PRO A 714 5.72 -29.98 -3.43
CA PRO A 714 4.33 -29.75 -3.83
C PRO A 714 4.06 -28.25 -3.97
N ALA A 715 3.03 -27.91 -4.73
CA ALA A 715 2.45 -26.57 -4.70
C ALA A 715 1.91 -26.30 -3.29
N VAL A 716 2.33 -25.18 -2.68
CA VAL A 716 1.90 -24.79 -1.32
C VAL A 716 1.13 -23.47 -1.32
N ARG A 717 0.23 -23.32 -0.36
CA ARG A 717 -0.47 -22.07 -0.09
C ARG A 717 0.42 -21.15 0.74
N LEU A 718 0.69 -19.95 0.23
CA LEU A 718 1.46 -18.90 0.92
C LEU A 718 0.65 -17.62 1.16
N GLY A 719 -0.40 -17.37 0.39
CA GLY A 719 -1.20 -16.16 0.53
C GLY A 719 -2.68 -16.33 0.19
N GLU A 720 -3.43 -15.24 0.28
CA GLU A 720 -4.86 -15.18 0.00
C GLU A 720 -5.17 -15.54 -1.45
N HIS A 721 -4.28 -15.25 -2.39
CA HIS A 721 -4.41 -15.64 -3.79
C HIS A 721 -4.44 -17.16 -3.98
N ASP A 722 -3.87 -17.95 -3.05
CA ASP A 722 -3.90 -19.41 -3.06
C ASP A 722 -5.17 -20.00 -2.39
N LEU A 723 -6.04 -19.17 -1.81
CA LEU A 723 -7.32 -19.61 -1.21
C LEU A 723 -8.47 -19.69 -2.21
N LYS A 724 -8.33 -19.09 -3.40
CA LYS A 724 -9.40 -19.04 -4.42
C LYS A 724 -9.52 -20.40 -5.12
N LEU A 725 -10.69 -21.02 -5.01
CA LEU A 725 -11.04 -22.27 -5.68
C LEU A 725 -11.65 -21.97 -7.06
N SER A 726 -11.04 -22.43 -8.15
CA SER A 726 -11.73 -22.54 -9.44
C SER A 726 -12.30 -23.95 -9.61
N MET A 727 -13.35 -24.11 -10.43
CA MET A 727 -13.94 -25.45 -10.71
C MET A 727 -12.94 -26.42 -11.35
N ASP A 728 -11.89 -25.90 -12.02
CA ASP A 728 -10.78 -26.70 -12.56
C ASP A 728 -9.72 -27.08 -11.50
N ALA A 729 -9.79 -26.52 -10.28
CA ALA A 729 -8.76 -26.63 -9.25
C ALA A 729 -9.04 -27.67 -8.14
N GLU A 730 -10.19 -28.36 -8.14
CA GLU A 730 -10.50 -29.36 -7.09
C GLU A 730 -9.45 -30.49 -6.99
N THR A 731 -8.74 -30.81 -8.07
CA THR A 731 -7.68 -31.83 -8.09
C THR A 731 -6.27 -31.28 -7.85
N ASN A 732 -6.08 -29.95 -7.80
CA ASN A 732 -4.78 -29.27 -7.76
C ASN A 732 -4.67 -28.17 -6.67
N GLN A 733 -5.44 -28.26 -5.59
CA GLN A 733 -5.36 -27.28 -4.50
C GLN A 733 -3.97 -27.24 -3.85
N PRO A 734 -3.41 -26.05 -3.59
CA PRO A 734 -2.12 -25.94 -2.90
C PRO A 734 -2.17 -26.54 -1.48
N PHE A 735 -1.14 -27.30 -1.12
CA PHE A 735 -0.99 -27.94 0.19
C PHE A 735 -0.68 -26.91 1.30
N PRO A 736 -1.00 -27.23 2.57
CA PRO A 736 -0.54 -26.42 3.71
C PRO A 736 0.97 -26.29 3.73
N TYR A 737 1.46 -25.09 4.06
CA TYR A 737 2.89 -24.82 4.22
C TYR A 737 3.40 -25.35 5.57
N GLY A 738 3.66 -26.65 5.63
CA GLY A 738 4.05 -27.37 6.85
C GLY A 738 5.54 -27.65 6.98
N ASP A 739 5.89 -28.92 7.16
CA ASP A 739 7.27 -29.41 7.17
C ASP A 739 7.80 -29.50 5.73
N LEU A 740 8.81 -28.69 5.41
CA LEU A 740 9.37 -28.60 4.06
C LEU A 740 10.49 -29.61 3.85
N LEU A 741 11.17 -30.00 4.92
CA LEU A 741 12.40 -30.78 4.86
C LEU A 741 12.16 -32.21 4.36
N CYS A 742 10.93 -32.72 4.52
CA CYS A 742 10.59 -34.11 4.23
C CYS A 742 9.49 -34.29 3.17
N ASN A 743 9.03 -33.20 2.55
CA ASN A 743 8.00 -33.26 1.49
C ASN A 743 8.59 -33.47 0.08
N LYS A 744 9.91 -33.45 -0.03
CA LYS A 744 10.73 -33.64 -1.22
C LYS A 744 11.98 -34.45 -0.86
N LEU A 745 12.58 -35.08 -1.85
CA LEU A 745 13.71 -35.97 -1.67
C LEU A 745 14.51 -36.15 -2.98
N VAL A 746 15.78 -36.53 -2.85
CA VAL A 746 16.59 -37.06 -3.96
C VAL A 746 16.67 -38.58 -3.82
N TRP A 747 16.55 -39.30 -4.94
CA TRP A 747 16.57 -40.77 -4.96
C TRP A 747 17.20 -41.31 -6.23
N SER A 748 17.68 -42.56 -6.18
CA SER A 748 18.18 -43.26 -7.36
C SER A 748 18.16 -44.78 -7.20
N GLN A 749 18.30 -45.50 -8.31
CA GLN A 749 18.57 -46.94 -8.37
C GLN A 749 20.06 -47.26 -8.56
N THR A 750 20.88 -46.25 -8.90
CA THR A 750 22.33 -46.39 -9.04
C THR A 750 23.04 -45.77 -7.85
N PRO A 751 24.22 -46.29 -7.43
CA PRO A 751 24.98 -45.68 -6.35
C PRO A 751 25.36 -44.22 -6.66
N ALA A 752 25.29 -43.33 -5.67
CA ALA A 752 25.76 -41.96 -5.80
C ALA A 752 26.45 -41.49 -4.52
N THR A 753 27.41 -40.57 -4.69
CA THR A 753 28.19 -40.00 -3.59
C THR A 753 28.01 -38.48 -3.54
N PHE A 754 27.60 -37.98 -2.37
CA PHE A 754 27.58 -36.56 -2.05
C PHE A 754 28.83 -36.20 -1.25
N GLN A 755 29.55 -35.15 -1.65
CA GLN A 755 30.74 -34.67 -0.95
C GLN A 755 30.46 -33.30 -0.31
N VAL A 756 31.02 -33.10 0.88
CA VAL A 756 31.06 -31.81 1.57
C VAL A 756 32.49 -31.56 2.04
N ASP A 757 33.04 -30.40 1.72
CA ASP A 757 34.34 -29.95 2.19
C ASP A 757 34.18 -29.40 3.62
N LEU A 758 35.02 -29.88 4.53
CA LEU A 758 34.95 -29.58 5.96
C LEU A 758 36.36 -29.44 6.53
N SER A 759 36.53 -28.51 7.46
CA SER A 759 37.81 -28.42 8.20
C SER A 759 38.07 -29.71 8.99
N PRO A 760 39.34 -30.08 9.22
CA PRO A 760 39.65 -31.24 10.04
C PRO A 760 39.06 -31.11 11.46
N GLY A 761 38.43 -32.18 11.95
CA GLY A 761 37.75 -32.18 13.24
C GLY A 761 36.76 -33.33 13.41
N SER A 762 36.17 -33.39 14.60
CA SER A 762 35.17 -34.41 14.97
C SER A 762 33.76 -33.86 14.79
N TYR A 763 32.95 -34.54 13.99
CA TYR A 763 31.60 -34.11 13.64
C TYR A 763 30.58 -35.23 13.87
N GLN A 764 29.40 -34.87 14.35
CA GLN A 764 28.22 -35.72 14.29
C GLN A 764 27.41 -35.37 13.04
N VAL A 765 27.20 -36.37 12.20
CA VAL A 765 26.34 -36.32 11.03
C VAL A 765 24.95 -36.81 11.44
N HIS A 766 23.91 -36.12 10.99
CA HIS A 766 22.51 -36.55 11.12
C HIS A 766 21.86 -36.61 9.73
N LEU A 767 21.61 -37.83 9.24
CA LEU A 767 20.89 -38.10 8.00
C LEU A 767 19.41 -38.41 8.29
N THR A 768 18.51 -37.80 7.53
CA THR A 768 17.06 -38.01 7.67
C THR A 768 16.48 -38.63 6.40
N PHE A 769 15.74 -39.72 6.63
CA PHE A 769 15.00 -40.46 5.61
C PHE A 769 13.52 -40.41 6.00
N TYR A 770 12.78 -39.52 5.36
CA TYR A 770 11.35 -39.41 5.57
C TYR A 770 10.68 -38.97 4.26
N ASP A 771 9.96 -39.90 3.63
CA ASP A 771 9.13 -39.58 2.48
C ASP A 771 7.73 -39.18 2.96
N ARG A 772 7.53 -37.86 3.02
CA ARG A 772 6.24 -37.23 3.32
C ARG A 772 5.69 -36.48 2.10
N SER A 773 6.12 -36.89 0.90
CA SER A 773 5.53 -36.39 -0.35
C SER A 773 4.05 -36.77 -0.45
N PRO A 774 3.27 -36.15 -1.36
CA PRO A 774 1.84 -36.48 -1.52
C PRO A 774 1.55 -37.96 -1.83
N HIS A 775 2.54 -38.69 -2.34
CA HIS A 775 2.43 -40.11 -2.69
C HIS A 775 3.61 -40.90 -2.12
N PRO A 776 3.66 -41.09 -0.79
CA PRO A 776 4.81 -41.67 -0.13
C PRO A 776 4.99 -43.14 -0.54
N ARG A 777 6.24 -43.56 -0.73
CA ARG A 777 6.58 -44.90 -1.22
C ARG A 777 7.44 -45.68 -0.23
N ARG A 778 7.50 -47.00 -0.45
CA ARG A 778 8.46 -47.86 0.23
C ARG A 778 9.80 -47.77 -0.49
N HIS A 779 10.87 -47.57 0.26
CA HIS A 779 12.24 -47.46 -0.27
C HIS A 779 13.18 -48.47 0.38
N GLY A 780 14.26 -48.80 -0.33
CA GLY A 780 15.25 -49.79 0.09
C GLY A 780 14.88 -51.25 -0.26
N PRO A 781 15.70 -52.24 0.12
CA PRO A 781 16.87 -52.13 0.99
C PRO A 781 17.97 -51.26 0.39
N MET A 782 18.45 -50.30 1.17
CA MET A 782 19.56 -49.40 0.82
C MET A 782 20.73 -49.57 1.79
N GLN A 783 21.92 -49.22 1.33
CA GLN A 783 23.15 -49.19 2.11
C GLN A 783 23.67 -47.75 2.11
N ILE A 784 24.06 -47.29 3.30
CA ILE A 784 24.62 -45.95 3.50
C ILE A 784 26.04 -46.09 4.04
N THR A 785 26.99 -45.40 3.41
CA THR A 785 28.36 -45.29 3.91
C THR A 785 28.75 -43.83 4.11
N ILE A 786 29.59 -43.59 5.12
CA ILE A 786 30.26 -42.29 5.35
C ILE A 786 31.76 -42.55 5.33
N ASN A 787 32.52 -41.85 4.48
CA ASN A 787 33.96 -42.07 4.30
C ASN A 787 34.32 -43.56 4.11
N ASP A 788 33.55 -44.25 3.26
CA ASP A 788 33.64 -45.69 2.97
C ASP A 788 33.32 -46.64 4.14
N GLN A 789 32.99 -46.12 5.33
CA GLN A 789 32.49 -46.91 6.45
C GLN A 789 30.98 -47.13 6.36
N VAL A 790 30.54 -48.39 6.41
CA VAL A 790 29.12 -48.76 6.39
C VAL A 790 28.46 -48.38 7.72
N ILE A 791 27.45 -47.52 7.65
CA ILE A 791 26.67 -47.06 8.81
C ILE A 791 25.28 -47.68 8.88
N ALA A 792 24.72 -48.09 7.73
CA ALA A 792 23.49 -48.85 7.66
C ALA A 792 23.54 -49.85 6.50
N THR A 793 23.05 -51.07 6.76
CA THR A 793 22.97 -52.16 5.78
C THR A 793 21.52 -52.63 5.70
N ASP A 794 21.03 -52.87 4.47
CA ASP A 794 19.66 -53.34 4.21
C ASP A 794 18.55 -52.46 4.83
N LEU A 795 18.77 -51.15 4.89
CA LEU A 795 17.80 -50.19 5.44
C LEU A 795 16.56 -50.12 4.55
N VAL A 796 15.38 -50.38 5.13
CA VAL A 796 14.08 -50.29 4.45
C VAL A 796 13.22 -49.25 5.16
N ILE A 797 12.67 -48.32 4.40
CA ILE A 797 11.79 -47.26 4.93
C ILE A 797 10.38 -47.50 4.40
N ALA A 798 9.41 -47.67 5.30
CA ALA A 798 8.00 -47.78 4.94
C ALA A 798 7.41 -46.41 4.54
N PRO A 799 6.34 -46.37 3.73
CA PRO A 799 5.65 -45.12 3.40
C PRO A 799 5.27 -44.32 4.66
N GLY A 800 5.68 -43.05 4.73
CA GLY A 800 5.39 -42.18 5.88
C GLY A 800 6.16 -42.48 7.16
N GLN A 801 7.14 -43.41 7.14
CA GLN A 801 8.03 -43.66 8.27
C GLN A 801 9.22 -42.70 8.23
N ARG A 802 9.52 -42.06 9.37
CA ARG A 802 10.75 -41.28 9.57
C ARG A 802 11.83 -42.15 10.20
N VAL A 803 13.02 -42.14 9.60
CA VAL A 803 14.23 -42.73 10.17
C VAL A 803 15.34 -41.69 10.15
N ASP A 804 16.00 -41.53 11.29
CA ASP A 804 17.12 -40.63 11.49
C ASP A 804 18.36 -41.45 11.87
N LEU A 805 19.44 -41.33 11.09
CA LEU A 805 20.74 -41.95 11.39
C LEU A 805 21.68 -40.89 11.93
N ARG A 806 22.36 -41.18 13.04
CA ARG A 806 23.34 -40.28 13.67
C ARG A 806 24.66 -40.99 13.86
N GLU A 807 25.72 -40.42 13.29
CA GLU A 807 27.04 -41.03 13.31
C GLU A 807 28.12 -40.00 13.59
N THR A 808 29.09 -40.34 14.43
CA THR A 808 30.23 -39.47 14.75
C THR A 808 31.42 -39.87 13.89
N VAL A 809 31.99 -38.90 13.17
CA VAL A 809 33.02 -39.11 12.16
C VAL A 809 34.17 -38.13 12.38
N GLU A 810 35.39 -38.65 12.28
CA GLU A 810 36.61 -37.84 12.26
C GLU A 810 36.94 -37.44 10.82
N VAL A 811 37.03 -36.14 10.56
CA VAL A 811 37.44 -35.59 9.28
C VAL A 811 38.92 -35.21 9.37
N THR A 812 39.76 -35.87 8.57
CA THR A 812 41.22 -35.61 8.50
C THR A 812 41.66 -35.06 7.15
N GLY A 813 40.97 -35.42 6.07
CA GLY A 813 41.31 -35.07 4.69
C GLY A 813 40.64 -33.82 4.13
N GLY A 814 40.05 -32.97 4.98
CA GLY A 814 39.39 -31.73 4.55
C GLY A 814 38.02 -31.91 3.89
N LYS A 815 37.46 -33.13 3.90
CA LYS A 815 36.19 -33.48 3.26
C LYS A 815 35.54 -34.69 3.90
N ILE A 816 34.24 -34.81 3.71
CA ILE A 816 33.42 -35.96 4.08
C ILE A 816 32.58 -36.41 2.87
N THR A 817 32.44 -37.73 2.69
CA THR A 817 31.65 -38.30 1.60
C THR A 817 30.52 -39.17 2.13
N PHE A 818 29.35 -39.05 1.53
CA PHE A 818 28.15 -39.83 1.82
C PHE A 818 27.78 -40.63 0.58
N THR A 819 27.94 -41.96 0.63
CA THR A 819 27.55 -42.82 -0.50
C THR A 819 26.27 -43.56 -0.17
N PHE A 820 25.32 -43.43 -1.09
CA PHE A 820 24.02 -44.07 -1.03
C PHE A 820 23.95 -45.11 -2.14
N SER A 821 23.55 -46.34 -1.81
CA SER A 821 23.39 -47.43 -2.79
C SER A 821 22.21 -48.32 -2.44
N SER A 822 21.74 -49.11 -3.40
CA SER A 822 20.65 -50.05 -3.23
C SER A 822 20.93 -51.34 -4.01
N ARG A 823 20.23 -52.42 -3.65
CA ARG A 823 20.26 -53.66 -4.42
C ARG A 823 19.62 -53.45 -5.81
N PRO A 824 19.96 -54.27 -6.83
CA PRO A 824 19.31 -54.19 -8.14
C PRO A 824 17.78 -54.24 -8.03
N ASN A 825 17.09 -53.37 -8.79
CA ASN A 825 15.63 -53.16 -8.77
C ASN A 825 15.06 -52.45 -7.53
N PHE A 826 15.89 -52.02 -6.58
CA PHE A 826 15.50 -51.18 -5.46
C PHE A 826 16.10 -49.78 -5.57
N ASN A 827 15.56 -48.82 -4.83
CA ASN A 827 16.07 -47.45 -4.77
C ASN A 827 16.53 -47.08 -3.36
N TRP A 828 17.42 -46.10 -3.29
CA TRP A 828 17.75 -45.34 -2.09
C TRP A 828 17.19 -43.93 -2.24
N PHE A 829 17.00 -43.22 -1.12
CA PHE A 829 16.65 -41.80 -1.13
C PHE A 829 17.30 -41.09 0.05
N VAL A 830 17.32 -39.77 0.05
CA VAL A 830 17.68 -38.93 1.20
C VAL A 830 16.80 -37.68 1.19
N SER A 831 16.32 -37.27 2.37
CA SER A 831 15.50 -36.06 2.53
C SER A 831 16.36 -34.90 3.05
N ALA A 832 17.16 -35.14 4.08
CA ALA A 832 17.99 -34.10 4.68
C ALA A 832 19.29 -34.63 5.28
N LEU A 833 20.26 -33.73 5.42
CA LEU A 833 21.55 -33.94 6.07
C LEU A 833 21.89 -32.72 6.91
N THR A 834 22.20 -32.91 8.20
CA THR A 834 22.84 -31.88 9.03
C THR A 834 24.17 -32.38 9.58
N ILE A 835 25.12 -31.46 9.73
CA ILE A 835 26.47 -31.73 10.23
C ILE A 835 26.70 -30.82 11.44
N HIS A 836 27.03 -31.43 12.56
CA HIS A 836 27.23 -30.78 13.85
C HIS A 836 28.68 -31.01 14.30
N PRO A 837 29.39 -30.00 14.83
CA PRO A 837 30.63 -30.29 15.56
C PRO A 837 30.28 -31.08 16.83
N VAL A 838 31.20 -31.94 17.27
CA VAL A 838 31.02 -32.65 18.55
C VAL A 838 31.02 -31.68 19.75
N SER A 839 31.76 -30.57 19.63
CA SER A 839 31.73 -29.49 20.62
C SER A 839 30.36 -28.78 20.66
N PRO A 840 29.93 -28.27 21.83
CA PRO A 840 28.72 -27.47 21.93
C PRO A 840 28.68 -26.29 20.95
N LEU A 841 27.54 -26.10 20.30
CA LEU A 841 27.21 -24.90 19.53
C LEU A 841 26.37 -23.96 20.37
N ILE A 842 26.69 -22.66 20.28
CA ILE A 842 26.04 -21.58 21.00
C ILE A 842 25.52 -20.60 19.96
N THR A 843 24.23 -20.30 20.01
CA THR A 843 23.59 -19.28 19.18
C THR A 843 22.89 -18.27 20.07
N HIS A 844 22.87 -17.03 19.61
CA HIS A 844 22.32 -15.90 20.35
C HIS A 844 22.00 -14.80 19.35
N THR A 845 20.84 -14.16 19.51
CA THR A 845 20.52 -12.92 18.81
C THR A 845 21.21 -11.75 19.50
N PRO A 846 22.23 -11.12 18.86
CA PRO A 846 23.03 -10.09 19.50
C PRO A 846 22.20 -8.90 19.95
N ILE A 847 22.47 -8.43 21.17
CA ILE A 847 21.91 -7.19 21.69
C ILE A 847 22.89 -6.07 21.34
N THR A 848 22.49 -5.17 20.43
CA THR A 848 23.38 -4.11 19.94
C THR A 848 23.34 -2.85 20.81
N ALA A 849 22.27 -2.69 21.57
CA ALA A 849 22.00 -1.54 22.41
C ALA A 849 21.14 -1.95 23.61
N TRP A 850 21.36 -1.29 24.74
CA TRP A 850 20.56 -1.48 25.94
C TRP A 850 20.41 -0.18 26.73
N GLU A 851 19.33 -0.09 27.49
CA GLU A 851 19.01 1.08 28.30
C GLU A 851 19.85 1.12 29.59
N ARG A 852 20.41 2.30 29.87
CA ARG A 852 21.19 2.58 31.08
C ARG A 852 20.35 2.33 32.34
N GLY A 853 20.97 1.69 33.33
CA GLY A 853 20.34 1.43 34.63
C GLY A 853 19.23 0.38 34.63
N LYS A 854 18.93 -0.28 33.50
CA LYS A 854 18.02 -1.44 33.47
C LYS A 854 18.81 -2.75 33.39
N PRO A 855 18.44 -3.80 34.15
CA PRO A 855 19.15 -5.08 34.09
C PRO A 855 19.09 -5.69 32.68
N LEU A 856 20.21 -6.20 32.18
CA LEU A 856 20.34 -6.73 30.82
C LEU A 856 20.30 -8.27 30.84
N ALA A 857 19.23 -8.85 30.30
CA ALA A 857 19.10 -10.30 30.18
C ALA A 857 19.69 -10.81 28.85
N ILE A 858 20.76 -11.60 28.94
CA ILE A 858 21.35 -12.31 27.79
C ILE A 858 20.78 -13.73 27.74
N ARG A 859 20.19 -14.09 26.60
CA ARG A 859 19.62 -15.42 26.34
C ARG A 859 20.40 -16.12 25.24
N ALA A 860 20.71 -17.40 25.39
CA ALA A 860 21.41 -18.15 24.35
C ALA A 860 20.80 -19.54 24.19
N THR A 861 20.77 -20.02 22.96
CA THR A 861 20.51 -21.43 22.65
C THR A 861 21.84 -22.16 22.63
N VAL A 862 21.95 -23.24 23.39
CA VAL A 862 23.15 -24.07 23.47
C VAL A 862 22.76 -25.52 23.25
N THR A 863 23.33 -26.13 22.22
CA THR A 863 23.07 -27.52 21.85
C THR A 863 24.39 -28.25 21.62
N GLY A 864 24.45 -29.54 21.94
CA GLY A 864 25.64 -30.36 21.74
C GLY A 864 25.28 -31.83 21.60
N VAL A 865 26.24 -32.63 21.13
CA VAL A 865 26.09 -34.08 21.03
C VAL A 865 25.91 -34.72 22.40
N ASN A 866 26.68 -34.24 23.39
CA ASN A 866 26.52 -34.61 24.79
C ASN A 866 25.66 -33.58 25.54
N PRO A 867 24.99 -33.98 26.64
CA PRO A 867 24.28 -33.05 27.51
C PRO A 867 25.15 -31.87 27.96
N ILE A 868 24.60 -30.66 27.91
CA ILE A 868 25.31 -29.44 28.31
C ILE A 868 25.44 -29.43 29.85
N GLY A 869 26.67 -29.36 30.34
CA GLY A 869 26.99 -29.39 31.77
C GLY A 869 27.03 -28.01 32.40
N GLN A 870 27.57 -27.01 31.68
CA GLN A 870 27.60 -25.62 32.14
C GLN A 870 27.58 -24.65 30.97
N VAL A 871 26.96 -23.49 31.19
CA VAL A 871 27.00 -22.34 30.28
C VAL A 871 27.34 -21.11 31.11
N ILE A 872 28.31 -20.32 30.65
CA ILE A 872 28.85 -19.16 31.35
C ILE A 872 28.77 -17.95 30.44
N LEU A 873 28.14 -16.89 30.94
CA LEU A 873 28.23 -15.55 30.38
C LEU A 873 29.46 -14.88 30.97
N ASN A 874 30.41 -14.53 30.12
CA ASN A 874 31.56 -13.71 30.47
C ASN A 874 31.21 -12.28 30.02
N TYR A 875 31.15 -11.31 30.93
CA TYR A 875 30.91 -9.91 30.56
C TYR A 875 31.88 -8.96 31.27
N GLN A 876 32.10 -7.79 30.67
CA GLN A 876 33.04 -6.79 31.15
C GLN A 876 32.55 -5.39 30.78
N THR A 877 32.71 -4.45 31.71
CA THR A 877 32.56 -3.02 31.43
C THR A 877 33.84 -2.45 30.83
N GLU A 878 33.75 -1.41 30.00
CA GLU A 878 34.92 -0.80 29.32
C GLU A 878 36.08 -0.38 30.26
N ASN A 879 35.79 -0.15 31.55
CA ASN A 879 36.76 0.33 32.53
C ASN A 879 37.46 -0.79 33.32
N GLU A 880 37.04 -2.04 33.13
CA GLU A 880 37.61 -3.20 33.83
C GLU A 880 38.75 -3.83 33.01
N ARG A 881 39.61 -4.64 33.65
CA ARG A 881 40.70 -5.37 32.96
C ARG A 881 40.41 -6.85 32.71
N GLY A 882 39.29 -7.38 33.19
CA GLY A 882 38.91 -8.79 33.03
C GLY A 882 37.39 -8.98 33.06
N TYR A 883 36.95 -10.17 32.65
CA TYR A 883 35.53 -10.52 32.56
C TYR A 883 34.99 -11.09 33.87
N HIS A 884 33.82 -10.62 34.27
CA HIS A 884 32.97 -11.28 35.26
C HIS A 884 32.38 -12.54 34.64
N MET A 885 32.40 -13.63 35.41
CA MET A 885 31.84 -14.91 34.98
C MET A 885 30.54 -15.17 35.73
N VAL A 886 29.44 -15.29 34.99
CA VAL A 886 28.12 -15.62 35.54
C VAL A 886 27.62 -16.90 34.91
N MET A 887 27.29 -17.88 35.75
CA MET A 887 26.64 -19.11 35.30
C MET A 887 25.25 -18.79 34.77
N MET A 888 24.97 -19.17 33.54
CA MET A 888 23.64 -18.99 32.94
C MET A 888 22.69 -20.06 33.48
N THR A 889 21.48 -19.66 33.83
CA THR A 889 20.43 -20.55 34.33
C THR A 889 19.69 -21.18 33.15
N PRO A 890 19.49 -22.51 33.12
CA PRO A 890 18.68 -23.14 32.09
C PRO A 890 17.20 -22.72 32.22
N VAL A 891 16.62 -22.27 31.11
CA VAL A 891 15.17 -21.99 30.99
C VAL A 891 14.47 -23.24 30.46
N THR A 892 15.08 -23.88 29.47
CA THR A 892 14.70 -25.17 28.89
C THR A 892 15.97 -26.03 28.77
N THR A 893 15.88 -27.21 28.14
CA THR A 893 17.03 -28.10 27.92
C THR A 893 18.12 -27.49 27.02
N ASP A 894 17.73 -26.56 26.17
CA ASP A 894 18.53 -25.97 25.09
C ASP A 894 18.68 -24.45 25.21
N GLN A 895 17.99 -23.79 26.13
CA GLN A 895 18.07 -22.34 26.32
C GLN A 895 18.55 -21.96 27.71
N PHE A 896 19.41 -20.96 27.76
CA PHE A 896 20.05 -20.46 28.97
C PHE A 896 19.90 -18.95 29.05
N VAL A 897 19.76 -18.42 30.27
CA VAL A 897 19.68 -16.98 30.53
C VAL A 897 20.61 -16.56 31.66
N ALA A 898 21.30 -15.45 31.49
CA ALA A 898 21.97 -14.72 32.57
C ALA A 898 21.58 -13.25 32.52
N THR A 899 21.50 -12.61 33.68
CA THR A 899 21.19 -11.19 33.78
C THR A 899 22.40 -10.44 34.29
N ILE A 900 22.86 -9.45 33.53
CA ILE A 900 23.86 -8.47 33.97
C ILE A 900 23.12 -7.45 34.85
N PRO A 901 23.51 -7.32 36.14
CA PRO A 901 22.84 -6.40 37.05
C PRO A 901 22.95 -4.94 36.60
N ALA A 902 21.90 -4.15 36.88
CA ALA A 902 21.83 -2.73 36.51
C ALA A 902 23.04 -1.90 36.99
N VAL A 903 23.64 -2.23 38.14
CA VAL A 903 24.81 -1.52 38.69
C VAL A 903 26.01 -1.48 37.74
N TYR A 904 26.20 -2.52 36.92
CA TYR A 904 27.27 -2.56 35.90
C TYR A 904 26.93 -1.75 34.64
N LEU A 905 25.68 -1.31 34.54
CA LEU A 905 25.12 -0.58 33.40
C LEU A 905 24.85 0.87 33.78
N GLU A 906 25.17 1.31 35.01
CA GLU A 906 25.02 2.70 35.44
C GLU A 906 26.15 3.58 34.91
N GLN A 907 27.37 3.05 34.88
CA GLN A 907 28.58 3.76 34.46
C GLN A 907 29.18 3.10 33.21
N GLY A 908 29.72 3.92 32.30
CA GLY A 908 30.35 3.50 31.05
C GLY A 908 29.40 3.42 29.85
N GLU A 909 29.97 3.34 28.65
CA GLU A 909 29.24 3.40 27.38
C GLU A 909 29.04 2.02 26.72
N LEU A 910 29.87 1.03 27.08
CA LEU A 910 29.89 -0.28 26.43
C LEU A 910 29.96 -1.44 27.43
N ILE A 911 29.27 -2.53 27.10
CA ILE A 911 29.46 -3.85 27.71
C ILE A 911 29.95 -4.82 26.65
N ASN A 912 31.08 -5.46 26.91
CA ASN A 912 31.58 -6.56 26.11
C ASN A 912 31.20 -7.88 26.76
N TYR A 913 30.78 -8.87 25.98
CA TYR A 913 30.47 -10.20 26.49
C TYR A 913 30.77 -11.29 25.46
N TYR A 914 31.00 -12.49 25.96
CA TYR A 914 31.03 -13.71 25.16
C TYR A 914 30.49 -14.87 26.00
N ILE A 915 29.97 -15.89 25.33
CA ILE A 915 29.30 -17.01 25.98
C ILE A 915 30.12 -18.26 25.74
N THR A 916 30.43 -18.99 26.81
CA THR A 916 31.13 -20.27 26.75
C THR A 916 30.25 -21.39 27.28
N ALA A 917 30.29 -22.55 26.66
CA ALA A 917 29.58 -23.74 27.11
C ALA A 917 30.54 -24.92 27.22
N MET A 918 30.29 -25.82 28.16
CA MET A 918 30.99 -27.09 28.31
C MET A 918 29.97 -28.20 28.48
N ASP A 919 30.14 -29.28 27.72
CA ASP A 919 29.31 -30.47 27.83
C ASP A 919 29.81 -31.45 28.91
N SER A 920 29.02 -32.50 29.16
CA SER A 920 29.38 -33.56 30.10
C SER A 920 30.59 -34.40 29.67
N GLY A 921 30.99 -34.33 28.39
CA GLY A 921 32.20 -34.95 27.85
C GLY A 921 33.44 -34.07 27.98
N GLY A 922 33.33 -32.88 28.58
CA GLY A 922 34.42 -31.92 28.74
C GLY A 922 34.79 -31.16 27.45
N LYS A 923 33.98 -31.23 26.40
CA LYS A 923 34.15 -30.44 25.18
C LYS A 923 33.57 -29.04 25.40
N THR A 924 34.27 -28.04 24.88
CA THR A 924 33.91 -26.64 25.06
C THR A 924 33.56 -25.97 23.74
N GLY A 925 32.56 -25.09 23.76
CA GLY A 925 32.20 -24.18 22.68
C GLY A 925 32.21 -22.74 23.17
N SER A 926 32.39 -21.79 22.25
CA SER A 926 32.36 -20.34 22.56
C SER A 926 31.68 -19.57 21.44
N LEU A 927 30.83 -18.61 21.80
CA LEU A 927 30.30 -17.58 20.91
C LEU A 927 30.91 -16.24 21.32
N GLY A 928 31.78 -15.71 20.46
CA GLY A 928 32.74 -14.67 20.81
C GLY A 928 33.94 -15.23 21.59
N SER A 929 34.88 -14.37 21.94
CA SER A 929 36.03 -14.71 22.78
C SER A 929 36.50 -13.50 23.57
N PHE A 930 37.56 -13.68 24.37
CA PHE A 930 38.23 -12.58 25.04
C PHE A 930 38.70 -11.50 24.06
N ASP A 931 39.27 -11.90 22.91
CA ASP A 931 39.81 -10.99 21.89
C ASP A 931 38.74 -10.45 20.93
N TYR A 932 37.64 -11.21 20.76
CA TYR A 932 36.55 -10.87 19.84
C TYR A 932 35.19 -11.00 20.55
N PRO A 933 34.89 -10.13 21.54
CA PRO A 933 33.62 -10.15 22.24
C PRO A 933 32.48 -9.57 21.40
N LEU A 934 31.25 -9.89 21.79
CA LEU A 934 30.05 -9.18 21.38
C LEU A 934 29.92 -7.90 22.22
N THR A 935 29.51 -6.80 21.61
CA THR A 935 29.44 -5.49 22.28
C THR A 935 28.02 -4.94 22.34
N VAL A 936 27.56 -4.56 23.52
CA VAL A 936 26.29 -3.85 23.74
C VAL A 936 26.59 -2.37 24.02
N ASN A 937 25.97 -1.47 23.27
CA ASN A 937 26.04 -0.05 23.57
C ASN A 937 25.04 0.30 24.70
N ILE A 938 25.54 0.86 25.81
CA ILE A 938 24.71 1.31 26.93
C ILE A 938 24.31 2.76 26.70
N ARG A 939 23.01 2.97 26.50
CA ARG A 939 22.45 4.23 26.05
C ARG A 939 21.51 4.78 27.09
N ASN A 940 21.54 6.10 27.31
CA ASN A 940 20.48 6.74 28.07
C ASN A 940 19.17 6.59 27.31
N THR A 941 18.09 6.24 28.00
CA THR A 941 16.76 6.42 27.44
C THR A 941 16.49 7.90 27.31
N GLY A 942 16.45 8.34 26.08
CA GLY A 942 15.78 9.57 25.75
C GLY A 942 14.31 9.28 25.52
N ASP A 943 13.46 9.48 26.53
CA ASP A 943 12.04 9.73 26.28
C ASP A 943 11.90 11.15 25.69
N TYR A 944 12.53 11.38 24.55
CA TYR A 944 12.43 12.62 23.80
C TYR A 944 11.92 12.33 22.41
N THR A 945 10.96 13.13 21.97
CA THR A 945 10.58 13.17 20.55
C THR A 945 11.54 14.13 19.88
N PRO A 946 12.47 13.64 19.03
CA PRO A 946 13.41 14.53 18.40
C PRO A 946 12.69 15.52 17.49
N THR A 947 13.10 16.78 17.55
CA THR A 947 12.52 17.86 16.76
C THR A 947 13.61 18.52 15.94
N ILE A 948 13.28 18.87 14.70
CA ILE A 948 14.14 19.66 13.83
C ILE A 948 13.51 21.03 13.63
N PHE A 949 14.31 22.07 13.77
CA PHE A 949 13.98 23.44 13.39
C PHE A 949 14.75 23.72 12.11
N HIS A 950 14.02 23.86 11.01
CA HIS A 950 14.57 24.10 9.70
C HIS A 950 13.60 24.98 8.91
N PHE A 951 14.14 26.00 8.26
CA PHE A 951 13.42 26.82 7.31
C PHE A 951 14.05 26.58 5.94
N PRO A 952 13.26 26.17 4.93
CA PRO A 952 13.78 26.01 3.59
C PRO A 952 14.41 27.31 3.09
N PRO A 953 15.68 27.27 2.63
CA PRO A 953 16.43 28.46 2.29
C PRO A 953 15.78 29.19 1.11
N GLY A 954 15.81 30.52 1.18
CA GLY A 954 15.33 31.38 0.11
C GLY A 954 16.27 31.41 -1.11
N PRO A 955 15.85 32.03 -2.22
CA PRO A 955 16.61 32.04 -3.47
C PRO A 955 18.01 32.67 -3.35
N GLU A 956 18.17 33.63 -2.44
CA GLU A 956 19.42 34.36 -2.20
C GLU A 956 20.33 33.67 -1.16
N GLU A 957 19.80 32.71 -0.40
CA GLU A 957 20.58 32.00 0.60
C GLU A 957 21.54 31.01 -0.05
N LYS A 958 22.77 30.94 0.48
CA LYS A 958 23.83 30.08 -0.06
C LYS A 958 24.13 28.87 0.82
N THR A 959 23.35 28.69 1.88
CA THR A 959 23.56 27.68 2.90
C THR A 959 22.25 27.06 3.29
N LEU A 960 22.25 25.76 3.54
CA LEU A 960 21.15 25.04 4.15
C LEU A 960 21.50 24.77 5.61
N LYS A 961 20.59 25.10 6.53
CA LYS A 961 20.82 25.07 7.98
C LYS A 961 19.66 24.44 8.73
N CYS A 962 19.93 23.66 9.76
CA CYS A 962 18.92 23.14 10.67
C CYS A 962 19.43 23.09 12.11
N THR A 963 18.53 23.04 13.08
CA THR A 963 18.85 22.82 14.50
C THR A 963 18.04 21.62 14.98
N VAL A 964 18.68 20.66 15.62
CA VAL A 964 17.99 19.46 16.10
C VAL A 964 17.98 19.46 17.63
N ARG A 965 16.82 19.16 18.23
CA ARG A 965 16.65 19.08 19.68
C ARG A 965 16.17 17.69 20.10
N PRO A 966 16.69 17.15 21.23
CA PRO A 966 17.74 17.71 22.08
C PRO A 966 19.15 17.60 21.44
N ALA A 967 19.83 18.74 21.28
CA ALA A 967 21.11 18.82 20.56
C ALA A 967 22.21 17.94 21.17
N ARG A 968 22.22 17.82 22.50
CA ARG A 968 23.18 16.98 23.24
C ARG A 968 23.13 15.50 22.85
N GLU A 969 22.01 15.05 22.30
CA GLU A 969 21.77 13.65 21.91
C GLU A 969 22.02 13.42 20.42
N VAL A 970 22.33 14.45 19.64
CA VAL A 970 22.62 14.33 18.21
C VAL A 970 24.07 13.87 18.04
N GLU A 971 24.27 12.82 17.24
CA GLU A 971 25.60 12.34 16.84
C GLU A 971 26.02 12.98 15.51
N LYS A 972 25.13 12.92 14.51
CA LYS A 972 25.35 13.56 13.21
C LYS A 972 24.03 13.84 12.49
N VAL A 973 24.06 14.81 11.57
CA VAL A 973 22.96 15.12 10.67
C VAL A 973 23.42 14.90 9.24
N ILE A 974 22.67 14.08 8.51
CA ILE A 974 22.92 13.76 7.10
C ILE A 974 21.82 14.43 6.27
N LEU A 975 22.20 15.13 5.22
CA LEU A 975 21.30 15.68 4.21
C LEU A 975 21.26 14.72 3.01
N TYR A 976 20.06 14.27 2.65
CA TYR A 976 19.80 13.59 1.39
C TYR A 976 19.12 14.56 0.44
N TYR A 977 19.57 14.67 -0.80
CA TYR A 977 18.98 15.56 -1.80
C TYR A 977 19.05 14.95 -3.19
N LYS A 978 18.13 15.35 -4.07
CA LYS A 978 18.11 14.93 -5.48
C LYS A 978 18.84 15.98 -6.32
N ASN A 979 19.83 15.61 -7.13
CA ASN A 979 20.46 16.58 -8.04
C ASN A 979 19.65 16.76 -9.33
N ALA A 980 20.11 17.66 -10.20
CA ALA A 980 19.49 17.94 -11.50
C ALA A 980 19.34 16.68 -12.38
N ASP A 981 20.25 15.71 -12.25
CA ASP A 981 20.21 14.41 -12.94
C ASP A 981 19.23 13.41 -12.30
N LYS A 982 18.36 13.85 -11.38
CA LYS A 982 17.43 13.01 -10.61
C LYS A 982 18.11 11.92 -9.76
N LYS A 983 19.41 12.03 -9.48
CA LYS A 983 20.14 11.09 -8.59
C LYS A 983 20.09 11.55 -7.15
N ILE A 984 19.92 10.59 -6.24
CA ILE A 984 19.93 10.85 -4.79
C ILE A 984 21.38 10.89 -4.31
N ASN A 985 21.77 12.02 -3.72
CA ASN A 985 23.06 12.26 -3.10
C ASN A 985 22.91 12.40 -1.59
N GLN A 986 24.01 12.19 -0.85
CA GLN A 986 24.03 12.34 0.61
C GLN A 986 25.28 13.09 1.07
N VAL A 987 25.13 13.95 2.07
CA VAL A 987 26.24 14.69 2.67
C VAL A 987 26.02 14.88 4.18
N THR A 988 27.09 14.76 4.98
CA THR A 988 27.01 15.03 6.44
C THR A 988 27.18 16.54 6.67
N LEU A 989 26.30 17.14 7.46
CA LEU A 989 26.34 18.56 7.80
C LEU A 989 27.40 18.85 8.87
N GLU A 990 27.98 20.05 8.82
CA GLU A 990 28.95 20.53 9.81
C GLU A 990 28.22 21.27 10.94
N GLN A 991 28.66 21.07 12.18
CA GLN A 991 28.13 21.80 13.34
C GLN A 991 28.78 23.20 13.41
N GLU A 992 27.96 24.25 13.46
CA GLU A 992 28.39 25.64 13.64
C GLU A 992 28.40 26.00 15.14
N ASN A 993 29.54 26.52 15.62
CA ASN A 993 29.91 26.65 17.05
C ASN A 993 29.03 27.60 17.92
N ALA A 994 28.01 28.25 17.37
CA ALA A 994 27.26 29.29 18.09
C ALA A 994 25.93 28.84 18.71
N GLU A 995 25.22 27.84 18.16
CA GLU A 995 23.84 27.50 18.59
C GLU A 995 23.43 26.02 18.46
N ASP A 996 24.38 25.07 18.35
CA ASP A 996 24.08 23.67 17.96
C ASP A 996 23.37 23.56 16.59
N GLN A 997 23.62 24.54 15.71
CA GLN A 997 23.11 24.59 14.35
C GLN A 997 24.00 23.73 13.44
N TYR A 998 23.40 22.94 12.57
CA TYR A 998 24.07 22.16 11.54
C TYR A 998 23.85 22.84 10.19
N GLY A 999 24.90 22.95 9.38
CA GLY A 999 24.80 23.65 8.10
C GLY A 999 25.76 23.13 7.02
N ILE A 1000 25.45 23.48 5.78
CA ILE A 1000 26.34 23.28 4.64
C ILE A 1000 26.16 24.40 3.61
N ALA A 1001 27.27 24.84 3.02
CA ALA A 1001 27.25 25.75 1.88
C ALA A 1001 26.91 24.99 0.60
N PHE A 1002 26.02 25.53 -0.23
CA PHE A 1002 25.61 24.89 -1.49
C PHE A 1002 26.77 24.64 -2.45
N SER A 1003 27.83 25.46 -2.38
CA SER A 1003 29.06 25.25 -3.16
C SER A 1003 29.82 23.95 -2.84
N ARG A 1004 29.46 23.26 -1.74
CA ARG A 1004 30.05 21.97 -1.34
C ARG A 1004 29.19 20.77 -1.77
N LEU A 1005 28.03 21.01 -2.37
CA LEU A 1005 27.17 19.95 -2.91
C LEU A 1005 27.65 19.54 -4.31
N GLU A 1006 27.57 18.25 -4.62
CA GLU A 1006 27.79 17.75 -5.98
C GLU A 1006 26.67 18.29 -6.87
N GLN A 1007 27.01 19.32 -7.65
CA GLN A 1007 26.09 20.21 -8.38
C GLN A 1007 25.18 21.03 -7.46
N LEU A 1008 25.01 22.32 -7.77
CA LEU A 1008 24.08 23.17 -7.05
C LEU A 1008 22.67 22.60 -7.25
N PRO A 1009 21.94 22.27 -6.18
CA PRO A 1009 20.56 21.85 -6.32
C PRO A 1009 19.76 23.02 -6.93
N ASP A 1010 19.09 22.77 -8.05
CA ASP A 1010 18.23 23.76 -8.69
C ASP A 1010 17.08 24.13 -7.74
N HIS A 1011 16.51 25.31 -7.93
CA HIS A 1011 15.26 25.70 -7.26
C HIS A 1011 14.19 24.60 -7.49
N GLY A 1012 13.49 24.19 -6.43
CA GLY A 1012 12.56 23.05 -6.47
C GLY A 1012 13.20 21.69 -6.16
N THR A 1013 14.51 21.63 -5.87
CA THR A 1013 15.15 20.37 -5.41
C THR A 1013 14.54 19.88 -4.10
N SER A 1014 14.10 18.61 -4.10
CA SER A 1014 13.66 17.89 -2.90
C SER A 1014 14.84 17.37 -2.07
N TYR A 1015 14.78 17.54 -0.76
CA TYR A 1015 15.76 17.05 0.19
C TYR A 1015 15.14 16.65 1.54
N ARG A 1016 15.87 15.89 2.34
CA ARG A 1016 15.47 15.48 3.70
C ARG A 1016 16.68 15.37 4.60
N PHE A 1017 16.46 15.45 5.91
CA PHE A 1017 17.49 15.18 6.90
C PHE A 1017 17.31 13.77 7.47
N VAL A 1018 18.42 13.10 7.70
CA VAL A 1018 18.49 11.90 8.52
C VAL A 1018 19.38 12.23 9.70
N VAL A 1019 18.81 12.22 10.90
CA VAL A 1019 19.54 12.47 12.13
C VAL A 1019 19.87 11.14 12.77
N LYS A 1020 21.15 10.93 13.05
CA LYS A 1020 21.60 9.86 13.92
C LYS A 1020 21.77 10.42 15.33
N PHE A 1021 21.10 9.80 16.29
CA PHE A 1021 21.25 10.14 17.70
C PHE A 1021 22.34 9.28 18.36
N LYS A 1022 22.89 9.75 19.48
CA LYS A 1022 23.88 9.03 20.31
C LYS A 1022 23.31 7.73 20.88
N ASN A 1023 21.98 7.65 21.02
CA ASN A 1023 21.28 6.40 21.31
C ASN A 1023 21.20 5.47 20.07
N GLY A 1024 21.91 5.77 18.98
CA GLY A 1024 22.01 5.02 17.71
C GLY A 1024 20.73 4.92 16.88
N GLU A 1025 19.64 5.58 17.28
CA GLU A 1025 18.43 5.65 16.49
C GLU A 1025 18.61 6.61 15.32
N PHE A 1026 17.95 6.31 14.21
CA PHE A 1026 17.84 7.17 13.05
C PHE A 1026 16.44 7.74 12.99
N ALA A 1027 16.33 9.06 12.85
CA ALA A 1027 15.07 9.72 12.55
C ALA A 1027 15.17 10.45 11.22
N LEU A 1028 14.13 10.28 10.40
CA LEU A 1028 13.97 10.98 9.13
C LEU A 1028 13.18 12.26 9.39
N PHE A 1029 13.62 13.35 8.79
CA PHE A 1029 12.95 14.64 8.84
C PHE A 1029 12.77 15.22 7.44
N PRO A 1030 11.52 15.47 7.01
CA PRO A 1030 10.28 15.20 7.75
C PRO A 1030 10.05 13.69 7.96
N ASN A 1031 9.33 13.32 9.02
CA ASN A 1031 9.04 11.92 9.33
C ASN A 1031 7.99 11.39 8.32
N PRO A 1032 8.33 10.40 7.46
CA PRO A 1032 7.40 9.89 6.45
C PRO A 1032 6.10 9.33 7.01
N LEU A 1033 6.08 8.91 8.29
CA LEU A 1033 4.87 8.41 8.96
C LEU A 1033 3.86 9.53 9.28
N MET A 1034 4.30 10.79 9.30
CA MET A 1034 3.52 11.92 9.81
C MET A 1034 3.41 13.10 8.84
N ALA A 1035 4.30 13.18 7.84
CA ALA A 1035 4.43 14.32 6.94
C ALA A 1035 4.97 13.91 5.56
N VAL A 1036 4.85 14.82 4.59
CA VAL A 1036 5.53 14.72 3.29
C VAL A 1036 7.03 14.53 3.51
N PRO A 1037 7.67 13.49 2.96
CA PRO A 1037 9.00 13.02 3.38
C PRO A 1037 10.17 13.88 2.89
N TYR A 1038 9.90 15.01 2.25
CA TYR A 1038 10.90 15.91 1.69
C TYR A 1038 10.53 17.38 1.95
N PHE A 1039 11.55 18.19 2.24
CA PHE A 1039 11.52 19.63 2.04
C PHE A 1039 11.85 19.96 0.58
N GLN A 1040 11.46 21.14 0.12
CA GLN A 1040 11.84 21.66 -1.19
C GLN A 1040 12.58 22.99 -1.06
N LEU A 1041 13.57 23.23 -1.92
CA LEU A 1041 14.23 24.54 -2.02
C LEU A 1041 13.27 25.54 -2.67
N LYS A 1042 13.11 26.72 -2.08
CA LYS A 1042 12.21 27.75 -2.62
C LYS A 1042 12.68 28.22 -3.99
N ALA A 1043 11.78 28.28 -4.95
CA ALA A 1043 11.99 28.99 -6.21
C ALA A 1043 11.82 30.51 -6.00
N GLY A 1044 12.48 31.31 -6.83
CA GLY A 1044 12.41 32.77 -6.78
C GLY A 1044 10.99 33.28 -6.99
N ALA A 1045 10.48 33.97 -5.96
CA ALA A 1045 9.24 34.76 -5.89
C ALA A 1045 7.93 34.05 -6.28
N ASP A 1046 7.25 33.50 -5.27
CA ASP A 1046 5.80 33.63 -5.05
C ASP A 1046 5.51 33.69 -3.54
#